data_AF-A0A7M3ZYZ8-F1
#
_entry.id   AF-A0A7M3ZYZ8-F1
#
_cell.length_a   1.000
_cell.length_b   1.000
_cell.length_c   1.000
_cell.angle_alpha   90.00
_cell.angle_beta   90.00
_cell.angle_gamma   90.00
#
_symmetry.space_group_name_H-M   'P 1'
#
loop_
_entity.id
_entity.type
_entity.pdbx_description
1 polymer ?
#
loop_
_entity_poly.entity_id
_entity_poly.type
_entity_poly.pdbx_seq_one_letter_code
_entity_poly.pdbx_strand_id
1 'polypeptide(L)'
;MAAPQLHAYEDCEELEASLKRSIEEESRVSLLQSVADQYPYFGSPLIGVPEMAAEDGAVADTNSVAQPRTPVREEGVDFSGTNNQERGVDEADFLKTDGYHVYYLQGQQLHILAIPEFGQIELASSTMLSGTPVAMMLDGDQLVVVSILSPWAVEPDHPLVDAMGWGDDGWSWRTSSLTKFTVVDVSNRSEPEVQRELFIEGAYITAREVNGTVRTVTHASMNIPDVKTWLDLPAGYWNLNYDDPLRLEIREKVAFQTMMENTESIDALELSDLIPQVYEYSDGEVSVHTMNDNDCAEFVAPESSLNRGISSIFTLGLTASALEYDVDHIVGNHPLVYASSDLLVLAETAFDAWWFWNNDGVDEMTNLHTFDISAPDATLYTGSGRVDGTVLNQFALSEHEGVLRVATTTGQWMRWWMDDAEPMSSQLVTLVPSTDAETGHQVLVEAGRVDGLAPGERIWSVRYDADRAYIVTFEQIDPLWVIDVSNASNPTVLGELKVPGVSTYIHPLSRDHLLTIGLGPANADGTGLDWSATQLSLFDIEDPTDPTQSATLRLSPVESEQRDAWSWSWSEASYESKAFQYWAPKSMLAVPLSTYRYVETSENGYVRWSYEYVSKLMLVEIDVANESLNEYGDVDHSSFYNDADASGWWDDRNIRRSIFMGDFIYAVSAAGVSVTNLSTLEESDRVVLPSGERHAEAERERVDTEDGDDREVDREDERSEGEDRSDAEGSQSEEDDNREPERSDDEERSGDERSGEDQPNDSRTR
;
A
#
# COMPACT_ATOMS: atom_id res chain seq x y z
N MET A 1 20.89 10.78 -21.29
CA MET A 1 20.85 10.38 -19.86
C MET A 1 21.86 9.27 -19.63
N ALA A 2 22.19 8.95 -18.38
CA ALA A 2 23.06 7.80 -18.08
C ALA A 2 22.31 6.46 -18.29
N ALA A 3 23.06 5.37 -18.39
CA ALA A 3 22.53 4.06 -18.72
C ALA A 3 21.85 3.40 -17.49
N PRO A 4 20.73 2.67 -17.64
CA PRO A 4 20.05 2.01 -16.51
C PRO A 4 20.78 0.77 -15.99
N GLN A 5 21.85 0.32 -16.64
CA GLN A 5 22.56 -0.90 -16.26
C GLN A 5 23.19 -0.76 -14.87
N LEU A 6 22.98 -1.79 -14.05
CA LEU A 6 23.60 -1.91 -12.73
C LEU A 6 25.07 -2.32 -12.87
N HIS A 7 25.92 -1.64 -12.11
CA HIS A 7 27.35 -1.89 -12.00
C HIS A 7 27.71 -2.13 -10.53
N ALA A 8 28.45 -3.20 -10.25
CA ALA A 8 29.04 -3.42 -8.93
C ALA A 8 30.19 -2.42 -8.67
N TYR A 9 30.35 -2.00 -7.43
CA TYR A 9 31.47 -1.17 -6.97
C TYR A 9 32.79 -1.96 -6.97
N GLU A 10 33.93 -1.33 -7.27
CA GLU A 10 35.23 -2.03 -7.22
C GLU A 10 35.69 -2.32 -5.76
N ASP A 11 35.31 -1.46 -4.81
CA ASP A 11 35.53 -1.63 -3.37
C ASP A 11 34.59 -0.75 -2.52
N CYS A 12 34.66 -0.92 -1.19
CA CYS A 12 33.90 -0.14 -0.21
C CYS A 12 34.28 1.36 -0.16
N GLU A 13 35.49 1.79 -0.56
CA GLU A 13 35.85 3.22 -0.61
C GLU A 13 35.10 3.92 -1.75
N GLU A 14 34.90 3.24 -2.88
CA GLU A 14 34.08 3.74 -4.00
C GLU A 14 32.60 3.86 -3.62
N LEU A 15 32.03 2.84 -2.96
CA LEU A 15 30.64 2.86 -2.48
C LEU A 15 30.41 4.02 -1.50
N GLU A 16 31.26 4.18 -0.48
CA GLU A 16 31.15 5.27 0.50
C GLU A 16 31.21 6.65 -0.19
N ALA A 17 32.18 6.84 -1.09
CA ALA A 17 32.32 8.09 -1.84
C ALA A 17 31.16 8.37 -2.82
N SER A 18 30.48 7.32 -3.30
CA SER A 18 29.28 7.42 -4.15
C SER A 18 28.06 7.85 -3.33
N LEU A 19 27.83 7.22 -2.18
CA LEU A 19 26.73 7.55 -1.28
C LEU A 19 26.89 8.97 -0.73
N LYS A 20 28.06 9.31 -0.17
CA LYS A 20 28.37 10.67 0.36
C LYS A 20 28.12 11.77 -0.68
N ARG A 21 28.54 11.57 -1.93
CA ARG A 21 28.30 12.53 -3.03
C ARG A 21 26.81 12.70 -3.36
N SER A 22 26.04 11.61 -3.31
CA SER A 22 24.61 11.64 -3.57
C SER A 22 23.87 12.45 -2.50
N ILE A 23 24.23 12.26 -1.23
CA ILE A 23 23.72 13.02 -0.07
C ILE A 23 24.12 14.51 -0.14
N GLU A 24 25.36 14.80 -0.57
CA GLU A 24 25.82 16.19 -0.75
C GLU A 24 25.00 16.91 -1.84
N GLU A 25 24.86 16.34 -3.04
CA GLU A 25 24.11 16.98 -4.12
C GLU A 25 22.59 17.02 -3.88
N GLU A 26 21.98 16.00 -3.25
CA GLU A 26 20.57 16.04 -2.83
C GLU A 26 20.33 17.21 -1.86
N SER A 27 21.05 17.22 -0.73
CA SER A 27 20.83 18.24 0.30
C SER A 27 21.14 19.65 -0.20
N ARG A 28 22.16 19.79 -1.05
CA ARG A 28 22.47 21.03 -1.79
C ARG A 28 21.32 21.46 -2.69
N VAL A 29 20.69 20.56 -3.44
CA VAL A 29 19.56 20.91 -4.31
C VAL A 29 18.32 21.29 -3.51
N SER A 30 17.99 20.59 -2.41
CA SER A 30 16.90 21.00 -1.51
C SER A 30 17.11 22.40 -0.90
N LEU A 31 18.36 22.72 -0.52
CA LEU A 31 18.73 24.04 -0.04
C LEU A 31 18.63 25.12 -1.14
N LEU A 32 19.01 24.80 -2.39
CA LEU A 32 18.85 25.72 -3.53
C LEU A 32 17.38 25.95 -3.90
N GLN A 33 16.54 24.91 -3.86
CA GLN A 33 15.09 25.01 -4.02
C GLN A 33 14.50 25.92 -2.93
N SER A 34 14.90 25.74 -1.67
CA SER A 34 14.52 26.61 -0.55
C SER A 34 14.98 28.08 -0.70
N VAL A 35 16.05 28.35 -1.46
CA VAL A 35 16.50 29.71 -1.82
C VAL A 35 15.70 30.30 -2.99
N ALA A 36 15.22 29.47 -3.91
CA ALA A 36 14.31 29.91 -4.97
C ALA A 36 12.94 30.27 -4.35
N ASP A 37 12.23 29.28 -3.81
CA ASP A 37 10.81 29.38 -3.49
C ASP A 37 10.52 30.24 -2.26
N GLN A 38 9.72 31.29 -2.47
CA GLN A 38 9.34 32.26 -1.45
C GLN A 38 8.35 31.70 -0.42
N TYR A 39 7.66 30.61 -0.79
CA TYR A 39 7.00 29.70 0.14
C TYR A 39 7.89 28.47 0.32
N PRO A 40 8.31 28.11 1.55
CA PRO A 40 8.67 26.73 1.77
C PRO A 40 7.41 25.90 1.54
N TYR A 41 7.44 24.98 0.55
CA TYR A 41 6.77 23.72 0.76
C TYR A 41 7.46 23.09 1.96
N PHE A 42 6.82 23.20 3.13
CA PHE A 42 7.31 22.58 4.36
C PHE A 42 7.49 21.08 4.10
N GLY A 43 8.44 20.48 4.81
CA GLY A 43 8.58 19.03 4.89
C GLY A 43 7.34 18.38 5.53
N SER A 44 6.29 18.21 4.73
CA SER A 44 5.60 16.93 4.70
C SER A 44 6.65 15.87 4.32
N PRO A 45 6.52 14.61 4.78
CA PRO A 45 7.04 13.50 3.98
C PRO A 45 6.59 13.71 2.54
N LEU A 46 7.48 13.48 1.57
CA LEU A 46 7.10 13.47 0.16
C LEU A 46 5.82 12.66 0.04
N ILE A 47 4.77 13.23 -0.58
CA ILE A 47 3.47 12.57 -0.68
C ILE A 47 3.75 11.22 -1.32
N GLY A 48 3.61 10.16 -0.53
CA GLY A 48 3.73 8.81 -1.03
C GLY A 48 2.78 8.70 -2.20
N VAL A 49 3.27 8.17 -3.33
CA VAL A 49 2.39 7.66 -4.37
C VAL A 49 1.35 6.83 -3.63
N PRO A 50 0.04 7.17 -3.68
CA PRO A 50 -0.92 6.59 -2.76
C PRO A 50 -0.78 5.07 -2.79
N GLU A 51 -0.51 4.50 -1.61
CA GLU A 51 -0.15 3.09 -1.43
C GLU A 51 -1.41 2.24 -1.63
N MET A 52 -1.83 2.19 -2.90
CA MET A 52 -2.73 1.24 -3.49
C MET A 52 -2.05 -0.12 -3.31
N ALA A 53 -2.31 -0.75 -2.17
CA ALA A 53 -1.63 -1.97 -1.73
C ALA A 53 -1.54 -2.98 -2.87
N ALA A 54 -0.34 -3.08 -3.43
CA ALA A 54 -0.05 -3.90 -4.58
C ALA A 54 0.31 -5.29 -4.06
N GLU A 55 -0.73 -6.10 -3.86
CA GLU A 55 -0.68 -7.51 -3.51
C GLU A 55 -1.47 -8.30 -4.57
N ASP A 56 -0.96 -9.45 -5.00
CA ASP A 56 -0.84 -9.74 -6.44
C ASP A 56 -1.32 -11.17 -6.81
N GLY A 57 -1.97 -11.46 -7.97
CA GLY A 57 -2.78 -12.71 -8.14
C GLY A 57 -3.01 -13.42 -9.52
N ALA A 58 -2.54 -14.68 -9.69
CA ALA A 58 -2.83 -15.78 -10.67
C ALA A 58 -2.15 -17.15 -10.30
N VAL A 59 -2.78 -18.29 -10.61
CA VAL A 59 -2.59 -19.58 -9.87
C VAL A 59 -1.70 -20.66 -10.57
N ALA A 60 -1.01 -21.53 -9.80
CA ALA A 60 -0.07 -22.61 -10.22
C ALA A 60 -0.60 -23.79 -11.08
N ASP A 61 0.30 -24.56 -11.72
CA ASP A 61 0.10 -25.94 -12.24
C ASP A 61 1.40 -26.76 -12.07
N THR A 62 1.33 -28.09 -11.93
CA THR A 62 2.51 -28.90 -11.53
C THR A 62 2.60 -30.28 -12.20
N ASN A 63 3.76 -30.95 -12.06
CA ASN A 63 3.86 -32.41 -12.19
C ASN A 63 5.18 -32.99 -11.62
N SER A 64 5.15 -33.76 -10.51
CA SER A 64 5.74 -35.13 -10.48
C SER A 64 5.63 -35.92 -9.15
N VAL A 65 4.92 -37.06 -9.23
CA VAL A 65 5.20 -38.39 -8.59
C VAL A 65 5.51 -38.49 -7.08
N ALA A 66 4.61 -39.14 -6.33
CA ALA A 66 4.64 -39.26 -4.86
C ALA A 66 5.01 -40.64 -4.26
N GLN A 67 5.08 -40.69 -2.92
CA GLN A 67 4.91 -41.90 -2.08
C GLN A 67 3.83 -41.66 -1.00
N PRO A 68 3.12 -42.70 -0.50
CA PRO A 68 1.73 -42.53 -0.07
C PRO A 68 1.47 -42.36 1.44
N ARG A 69 0.53 -41.47 1.78
CA ARG A 69 -0.21 -41.42 3.05
C ARG A 69 -1.73 -41.17 2.79
N THR A 70 -2.49 -40.95 3.87
CA THR A 70 -3.95 -40.68 3.91
C THR A 70 -4.38 -39.53 2.98
N PRO A 71 -5.67 -39.45 2.58
CA PRO A 71 -6.12 -38.44 1.63
C PRO A 71 -5.88 -37.03 2.17
N VAL A 72 -5.10 -36.26 1.41
CA VAL A 72 -4.77 -34.86 1.66
C VAL A 72 -5.84 -33.99 0.97
N ARG A 73 -6.26 -32.89 1.61
CA ARG A 73 -7.11 -31.88 0.95
C ARG A 73 -6.29 -31.20 -0.16
N GLU A 74 -6.86 -31.07 -1.36
CA GLU A 74 -6.16 -30.56 -2.54
C GLU A 74 -6.56 -29.09 -2.82
N GLU A 75 -5.58 -28.18 -2.90
CA GLU A 75 -5.83 -26.78 -3.23
C GLU A 75 -6.36 -26.64 -4.67
N GLY A 76 -7.24 -25.68 -4.92
CA GLY A 76 -7.92 -25.52 -6.22
C GLY A 76 -9.04 -26.54 -6.48
N VAL A 77 -9.18 -27.56 -5.61
CA VAL A 77 -10.17 -28.65 -5.74
C VAL A 77 -11.07 -28.74 -4.49
N ASP A 78 -10.47 -28.97 -3.32
CA ASP A 78 -11.17 -29.06 -2.04
C ASP A 78 -11.27 -27.70 -1.32
N PHE A 79 -10.26 -26.83 -1.48
CA PHE A 79 -10.22 -25.49 -0.91
C PHE A 79 -9.54 -24.45 -1.83
N SER A 80 -9.86 -23.17 -1.66
CA SER A 80 -9.21 -22.08 -2.38
C SER A 80 -7.93 -21.61 -1.66
N GLY A 81 -6.82 -21.50 -2.39
CA GLY A 81 -5.65 -20.74 -1.93
C GLY A 81 -5.84 -19.23 -2.09
N THR A 82 -4.79 -18.50 -1.72
CA THR A 82 -4.67 -17.06 -1.96
C THR A 82 -4.58 -16.78 -3.47
N ASN A 83 -5.11 -15.64 -3.91
CA ASN A 83 -4.87 -15.12 -5.26
C ASN A 83 -3.46 -14.48 -5.28
N ASN A 84 -2.37 -15.30 -5.30
CA ASN A 84 -0.91 -14.95 -5.39
C ASN A 84 -0.42 -14.81 -6.86
N GLN A 85 0.57 -13.98 -7.27
CA GLN A 85 0.66 -13.47 -8.67
C GLN A 85 0.82 -14.45 -9.82
N GLU A 86 1.96 -15.12 -9.92
CA GLU A 86 2.32 -15.84 -11.14
C GLU A 86 2.12 -17.33 -10.94
N ARG A 87 1.88 -18.04 -12.04
CA ARG A 87 1.46 -19.45 -12.06
C ARG A 87 2.56 -20.39 -11.51
N GLY A 88 2.71 -20.42 -10.19
CA GLY A 88 3.74 -21.16 -9.45
C GLY A 88 4.44 -20.38 -8.34
N VAL A 89 3.98 -19.18 -7.98
CA VAL A 89 4.55 -18.30 -6.95
C VAL A 89 3.55 -18.13 -5.81
N ASP A 90 3.95 -18.38 -4.55
CA ASP A 90 3.17 -18.01 -3.36
C ASP A 90 3.61 -16.63 -2.84
N GLU A 91 2.71 -15.88 -2.21
CA GLU A 91 3.02 -14.54 -1.70
C GLU A 91 2.65 -14.38 -0.24
N ALA A 92 3.46 -13.61 0.50
CA ALA A 92 3.09 -13.26 1.85
C ALA A 92 1.71 -12.56 1.88
N ASP A 93 0.84 -12.99 2.79
CA ASP A 93 -0.48 -12.41 3.08
C ASP A 93 -0.72 -12.54 4.59
N PHE A 94 -1.59 -11.74 5.20
CA PHE A 94 -1.90 -11.86 6.63
C PHE A 94 -2.81 -13.05 6.96
N LEU A 95 -3.23 -13.81 5.94
CA LEU A 95 -3.99 -15.06 6.06
C LEU A 95 -3.39 -16.14 5.15
N LYS A 96 -3.21 -17.35 5.69
CA LYS A 96 -2.73 -18.54 4.97
C LYS A 96 -3.50 -19.79 5.40
N THR A 97 -3.47 -20.86 4.61
CA THR A 97 -4.10 -22.13 4.97
C THR A 97 -3.35 -23.33 4.40
N ASP A 98 -3.21 -24.41 5.19
CA ASP A 98 -2.75 -25.73 4.72
C ASP A 98 -3.92 -26.65 4.33
N GLY A 99 -5.11 -26.07 4.15
CA GLY A 99 -6.38 -26.77 3.95
C GLY A 99 -6.96 -27.41 5.22
N TYR A 100 -6.16 -27.62 6.28
CA TYR A 100 -6.58 -28.18 7.57
C TYR A 100 -6.60 -27.16 8.71
N HIS A 101 -5.87 -26.06 8.56
CA HIS A 101 -5.81 -24.94 9.47
C HIS A 101 -5.88 -23.62 8.69
N VAL A 102 -6.44 -22.57 9.30
CA VAL A 102 -6.22 -21.18 8.90
C VAL A 102 -5.19 -20.58 9.86
N TYR A 103 -4.17 -19.95 9.29
CA TYR A 103 -3.22 -19.10 9.98
C TYR A 103 -3.68 -17.66 9.72
N TYR A 104 -3.78 -16.82 10.75
CA TYR A 104 -4.31 -15.46 10.63
C TYR A 104 -3.60 -14.48 11.57
N LEU A 105 -3.14 -13.35 11.05
CA LEU A 105 -2.52 -12.26 11.81
C LEU A 105 -3.59 -11.23 12.23
N GLN A 106 -3.75 -11.02 13.54
CA GLN A 106 -4.70 -10.10 14.15
C GLN A 106 -3.95 -9.15 15.09
N GLY A 107 -3.73 -7.91 14.67
CA GLY A 107 -2.91 -6.96 15.44
C GLY A 107 -1.51 -7.52 15.71
N GLN A 108 -1.20 -7.81 16.98
CA GLN A 108 0.07 -8.42 17.40
C GLN A 108 -0.01 -9.95 17.63
N GLN A 109 -1.10 -10.63 17.22
CA GLN A 109 -1.29 -12.07 17.45
C GLN A 109 -1.28 -12.86 16.13
N LEU A 110 -0.56 -13.98 16.15
CA LEU A 110 -0.75 -15.10 15.22
C LEU A 110 -1.80 -16.04 15.81
N HIS A 111 -2.95 -16.15 15.16
CA HIS A 111 -3.94 -17.19 15.45
C HIS A 111 -3.75 -18.38 14.51
N ILE A 112 -3.88 -19.59 15.06
CA ILE A 112 -4.03 -20.82 14.27
C ILE A 112 -5.40 -21.41 14.61
N LEU A 113 -6.24 -21.60 13.59
CA LEU A 113 -7.59 -22.14 13.70
C LEU A 113 -7.66 -23.46 12.94
N ALA A 114 -7.98 -24.57 13.63
CA ALA A 114 -8.14 -25.89 13.03
C ALA A 114 -9.50 -26.04 12.34
N ILE A 115 -9.54 -26.88 11.29
CA ILE A 115 -10.71 -27.17 10.46
C ILE A 115 -10.92 -28.70 10.43
N PRO A 116 -11.47 -29.32 11.49
CA PRO A 116 -11.52 -30.78 11.62
C PRO A 116 -12.28 -31.45 10.46
N GLU A 117 -13.44 -30.90 10.12
CA GLU A 117 -14.23 -31.21 8.92
C GLU A 117 -14.70 -29.88 8.28
N PHE A 118 -15.01 -29.88 6.99
CA PHE A 118 -15.54 -28.67 6.34
C PHE A 118 -16.91 -28.29 6.94
N GLY A 119 -17.05 -27.01 7.29
CA GLY A 119 -18.18 -26.49 8.06
C GLY A 119 -17.93 -26.29 9.55
N GLN A 120 -16.74 -26.65 10.06
CA GLN A 120 -16.31 -26.47 11.46
C GLN A 120 -15.07 -25.56 11.53
N ILE A 121 -14.87 -24.83 12.63
CA ILE A 121 -13.63 -24.10 12.94
C ILE A 121 -13.37 -23.98 14.44
N GLU A 122 -12.18 -24.36 14.89
CA GLU A 122 -11.78 -24.33 16.30
C GLU A 122 -10.47 -23.54 16.48
N LEU A 123 -10.40 -22.58 17.41
CA LEU A 123 -9.15 -21.88 17.73
C LEU A 123 -8.16 -22.85 18.40
N ALA A 124 -7.05 -23.16 17.73
CA ALA A 124 -6.03 -24.10 18.19
C ALA A 124 -4.94 -23.42 19.04
N SER A 125 -4.50 -22.22 18.65
CA SER A 125 -3.57 -21.39 19.42
C SER A 125 -3.71 -19.89 19.11
N SER A 126 -3.22 -19.06 20.02
CA SER A 126 -2.90 -17.64 19.79
C SER A 126 -1.50 -17.37 20.32
N THR A 127 -0.59 -16.88 19.48
CA THR A 127 0.80 -16.56 19.83
C THR A 127 1.02 -15.05 19.68
N MET A 128 1.48 -14.39 20.74
CA MET A 128 1.84 -12.97 20.71
C MET A 128 3.18 -12.80 19.97
N LEU A 129 3.24 -11.81 19.08
CA LEU A 129 4.42 -11.42 18.31
C LEU A 129 4.79 -9.96 18.61
N SER A 130 6.05 -9.59 18.43
CA SER A 130 6.50 -8.19 18.54
C SER A 130 6.49 -7.46 17.19
N GLY A 131 6.26 -6.15 17.24
CA GLY A 131 6.04 -5.30 16.06
C GLY A 131 4.59 -5.38 15.56
N THR A 132 4.35 -4.92 14.33
CA THR A 132 3.06 -5.03 13.65
C THR A 132 3.17 -6.10 12.56
N PRO A 133 2.78 -7.36 12.81
CA PRO A 133 2.62 -8.38 11.77
C PRO A 133 1.77 -7.85 10.60
N VAL A 134 2.32 -7.90 9.38
CA VAL A 134 1.66 -7.44 8.15
C VAL A 134 1.39 -8.56 7.16
N ALA A 135 2.27 -9.56 7.07
CA ALA A 135 2.15 -10.65 6.11
C ALA A 135 2.91 -11.90 6.60
N MET A 136 2.59 -13.08 6.06
CA MET A 136 3.31 -14.33 6.37
C MET A 136 3.29 -15.33 5.21
N MET A 137 4.31 -16.19 5.18
CA MET A 137 4.47 -17.31 4.25
C MET A 137 4.52 -18.64 5.03
N LEU A 138 4.04 -19.73 4.42
CA LEU A 138 3.86 -21.03 5.05
C LEU A 138 4.44 -22.15 4.18
N ASP A 139 5.47 -22.84 4.65
CA ASP A 139 5.99 -24.07 4.03
C ASP A 139 5.90 -25.24 5.03
N GLY A 140 4.94 -26.13 4.78
CA GLY A 140 4.73 -27.38 5.52
C GLY A 140 4.44 -27.21 7.02
N ASP A 141 5.51 -27.19 7.82
CA ASP A 141 5.49 -27.09 9.28
C ASP A 141 6.21 -25.81 9.78
N GLN A 142 6.62 -24.91 8.89
CA GLN A 142 7.27 -23.64 9.22
C GLN A 142 6.49 -22.44 8.68
N LEU A 143 6.34 -21.42 9.51
CA LEU A 143 5.70 -20.15 9.17
C LEU A 143 6.72 -19.02 9.35
N VAL A 144 6.85 -18.14 8.36
CA VAL A 144 7.65 -16.92 8.48
C VAL A 144 6.72 -15.73 8.47
N VAL A 145 6.65 -15.03 9.60
CA VAL A 145 5.83 -13.82 9.77
C VAL A 145 6.71 -12.59 9.60
N VAL A 146 6.29 -11.68 8.72
CA VAL A 146 6.89 -10.36 8.52
C VAL A 146 6.11 -9.32 9.33
N SER A 147 6.82 -8.59 10.18
CA SER A 147 6.31 -7.48 10.98
C SER A 147 7.01 -6.18 10.63
N ILE A 148 6.26 -5.07 10.56
CA ILE A 148 6.83 -3.71 10.55
C ILE A 148 7.00 -3.27 12.01
N LEU A 149 8.22 -2.85 12.37
CA LEU A 149 8.57 -2.44 13.73
C LEU A 149 9.24 -1.06 13.72
N SER A 150 8.68 -0.12 14.47
CA SER A 150 9.37 1.14 14.77
C SER A 150 10.51 0.86 15.76
N PRO A 151 11.75 1.39 15.57
CA PRO A 151 12.82 1.29 16.57
C PRO A 151 12.40 1.76 17.96
N TRP A 152 11.52 2.78 18.01
CA TRP A 152 10.91 3.32 19.24
C TRP A 152 9.95 2.37 19.97
N ALA A 153 9.56 1.25 19.35
CA ALA A 153 8.72 0.20 19.92
C ALA A 153 9.52 -1.06 20.32
N VAL A 154 10.85 -1.01 20.21
CA VAL A 154 11.75 -1.97 20.86
C VAL A 154 11.82 -1.62 22.36
N GLU A 155 11.71 -2.60 23.24
CA GLU A 155 11.82 -2.35 24.69
C GLU A 155 13.22 -1.84 25.07
N PRO A 156 13.36 -0.83 25.96
CA PRO A 156 14.65 -0.17 26.22
C PRO A 156 15.77 -1.05 26.82
N ASP A 157 15.45 -2.24 27.33
CA ASP A 157 16.42 -3.23 27.82
C ASP A 157 16.63 -4.42 26.85
N HIS A 158 16.01 -4.39 25.67
CA HIS A 158 16.23 -5.39 24.63
C HIS A 158 17.63 -5.24 24.01
N PRO A 159 18.44 -6.32 23.87
CA PRO A 159 19.83 -6.20 23.38
C PRO A 159 19.99 -5.60 21.97
N LEU A 160 18.91 -5.54 21.19
CA LEU A 160 18.87 -4.85 19.90
C LEU A 160 19.11 -3.33 20.03
N VAL A 161 18.73 -2.70 21.15
CA VAL A 161 18.96 -1.27 21.41
C VAL A 161 20.47 -0.98 21.46
N ASP A 162 21.21 -1.75 22.26
CA ASP A 162 22.68 -1.67 22.34
C ASP A 162 23.34 -2.01 20.98
N ALA A 163 22.77 -2.94 20.21
CA ALA A 163 23.30 -3.37 18.91
C ALA A 163 23.09 -2.34 17.78
N MET A 164 21.97 -1.62 17.77
CA MET A 164 21.73 -0.49 16.86
C MET A 164 22.61 0.73 17.21
N GLY A 165 23.05 0.84 18.47
CA GLY A 165 24.24 1.60 18.88
C GLY A 165 24.18 3.12 18.76
N TRP A 166 22.99 3.73 18.71
CA TRP A 166 22.81 5.16 18.44
C TRP A 166 22.36 5.99 19.65
N GLY A 167 23.08 7.08 19.91
CA GLY A 167 22.65 8.22 20.73
C GLY A 167 22.73 8.04 22.25
N ASP A 168 23.70 8.71 22.89
CA ASP A 168 23.73 8.97 24.35
C ASP A 168 22.49 9.74 24.85
N ASP A 169 21.68 10.30 23.95
CA ASP A 169 20.41 10.98 24.25
C ASP A 169 19.17 10.07 24.19
N GLY A 170 19.24 8.93 23.49
CA GLY A 170 18.10 8.03 23.25
C GLY A 170 16.98 8.60 22.36
N TRP A 171 17.23 9.66 21.58
CA TRP A 171 16.22 10.31 20.74
C TRP A 171 16.54 10.32 19.23
N SER A 172 17.55 9.58 18.79
CA SER A 172 17.95 9.50 17.37
C SER A 172 18.18 8.05 16.92
N TRP A 173 17.61 7.68 15.78
CA TRP A 173 17.76 6.35 15.17
C TRP A 173 18.14 6.47 13.68
N ARG A 174 19.07 5.64 13.25
CA ARG A 174 19.57 5.52 11.86
C ARG A 174 18.51 5.09 10.84
N THR A 175 17.45 4.43 11.29
CA THR A 175 16.25 4.16 10.49
C THR A 175 14.99 4.64 11.23
N SER A 176 13.91 4.89 10.48
CA SER A 176 12.56 5.10 11.02
C SER A 176 11.75 3.80 11.12
N SER A 177 12.21 2.72 10.48
CA SER A 177 11.51 1.44 10.38
C SER A 177 12.47 0.24 10.31
N LEU A 178 12.07 -0.86 10.96
CA LEU A 178 12.68 -2.17 10.89
C LEU A 178 11.68 -3.15 10.24
N THR A 179 12.15 -3.88 9.25
CA THR A 179 11.46 -5.08 8.74
C THR A 179 11.89 -6.25 9.60
N LYS A 180 10.97 -6.83 10.37
CA LYS A 180 11.26 -7.95 11.25
C LYS A 180 10.70 -9.26 10.68
N PHE A 181 11.54 -10.29 10.56
CA PHE A 181 11.10 -11.65 10.30
C PHE A 181 11.06 -12.44 11.61
N THR A 182 9.99 -13.20 11.81
CA THR A 182 9.83 -14.12 12.95
C THR A 182 9.62 -15.52 12.38
N VAL A 183 10.56 -16.43 12.61
CA VAL A 183 10.45 -17.83 12.15
C VAL A 183 9.76 -18.65 13.24
N VAL A 184 8.62 -19.26 12.90
CA VAL A 184 7.77 -20.01 13.84
C VAL A 184 7.65 -21.45 13.38
N ASP A 185 7.97 -22.39 14.27
CA ASP A 185 7.68 -23.81 14.11
C ASP A 185 6.21 -24.07 14.44
N VAL A 186 5.45 -24.59 13.48
CA VAL A 186 4.03 -24.93 13.63
C VAL A 186 3.80 -26.44 13.59
N SER A 187 4.86 -27.27 13.71
CA SER A 187 4.77 -28.74 13.88
C SER A 187 3.78 -29.14 14.97
N ASN A 188 3.64 -28.31 16.01
CA ASN A 188 2.58 -28.38 17.01
C ASN A 188 1.65 -27.15 16.90
N ARG A 189 0.60 -27.21 16.06
CA ARG A 189 -0.37 -26.12 15.85
C ARG A 189 -1.13 -25.66 17.11
N SER A 190 -0.99 -26.32 18.25
CA SER A 190 -1.56 -25.88 19.54
C SER A 190 -0.55 -25.17 20.45
N GLU A 191 0.75 -25.20 20.12
CA GLU A 191 1.83 -24.59 20.90
C GLU A 191 2.99 -24.24 19.93
N PRO A 192 2.84 -23.17 19.11
CA PRO A 192 3.86 -22.79 18.13
C PRO A 192 5.12 -22.22 18.80
N GLU A 193 6.30 -22.63 18.32
CA GLU A 193 7.59 -22.23 18.91
C GLU A 193 8.30 -21.21 18.01
N VAL A 194 8.56 -19.99 18.51
CA VAL A 194 9.41 -19.01 17.83
C VAL A 194 10.86 -19.48 17.88
N GLN A 195 11.47 -19.75 16.73
CA GLN A 195 12.83 -20.29 16.65
C GLN A 195 13.92 -19.21 16.64
N ARG A 196 13.71 -18.13 15.85
CA ARG A 196 14.68 -17.03 15.67
C ARG A 196 13.97 -15.78 15.14
N GLU A 197 14.56 -14.62 15.40
CA GLU A 197 14.08 -13.34 14.90
C GLU A 197 15.18 -12.59 14.13
N LEU A 198 14.81 -11.92 13.05
CA LEU A 198 15.68 -11.04 12.28
C LEU A 198 15.08 -9.65 12.25
N PHE A 199 15.91 -8.62 12.40
CA PHE A 199 15.54 -7.23 12.27
C PHE A 199 16.43 -6.61 11.17
N ILE A 200 15.81 -6.12 10.11
CA ILE A 200 16.47 -5.56 8.94
C ILE A 200 16.12 -4.08 8.87
N GLU A 201 17.12 -3.21 8.72
CA GLU A 201 16.86 -1.78 8.58
C GLU A 201 16.19 -1.46 7.24
N GLY A 202 15.05 -0.76 7.30
CA GLY A 202 14.27 -0.38 6.12
C GLY A 202 12.83 -0.87 6.15
N ALA A 203 12.04 -0.41 5.19
CA ALA A 203 10.66 -0.82 4.98
C ALA A 203 10.57 -2.11 4.16
N TYR A 204 9.59 -2.94 4.49
CA TYR A 204 9.18 -4.09 3.70
C TYR A 204 8.47 -3.63 2.44
N ILE A 205 8.69 -4.30 1.30
CA ILE A 205 7.92 -4.09 0.07
C ILE A 205 7.06 -5.32 -0.23
N THR A 206 7.69 -6.47 -0.48
CA THR A 206 6.98 -7.71 -0.79
C THR A 206 7.88 -8.92 -0.53
N ALA A 207 7.27 -10.06 -0.19
CA ALA A 207 7.93 -11.35 -0.12
C ALA A 207 7.15 -12.40 -0.90
N ARG A 208 7.87 -13.18 -1.71
CA ARG A 208 7.33 -14.28 -2.51
C ARG A 208 8.10 -15.56 -2.27
N GLU A 209 7.42 -16.69 -2.31
CA GLU A 209 7.97 -18.03 -2.13
C GLU A 209 7.92 -18.81 -3.46
N VAL A 210 9.04 -19.45 -3.81
CA VAL A 210 9.16 -20.34 -4.97
C VAL A 210 10.03 -21.56 -4.59
N ASN A 211 9.43 -22.76 -4.57
CA ASN A 211 10.08 -24.05 -4.29
C ASN A 211 10.80 -24.16 -2.93
N GLY A 212 10.28 -23.54 -1.87
CA GLY A 212 10.84 -23.51 -0.51
C GLY A 212 11.84 -22.39 -0.25
N THR A 213 12.09 -21.55 -1.26
CA THR A 213 12.92 -20.33 -1.16
C THR A 213 12.03 -19.10 -1.14
N VAL A 214 12.17 -18.28 -0.10
CA VAL A 214 11.57 -16.95 -0.02
C VAL A 214 12.53 -15.92 -0.61
N ARG A 215 12.00 -15.02 -1.43
CA ARG A 215 12.66 -13.77 -1.83
C ARG A 215 11.87 -12.59 -1.30
N THR A 216 12.48 -11.82 -0.40
CA THR A 216 11.89 -10.60 0.15
C THR A 216 12.65 -9.39 -0.32
N VAL A 217 11.93 -8.39 -0.84
CA VAL A 217 12.50 -7.08 -1.15
C VAL A 217 12.20 -6.13 0.01
N THR A 218 13.24 -5.52 0.57
CA THR A 218 13.13 -4.36 1.46
C THR A 218 13.73 -3.13 0.78
N HIS A 219 13.36 -1.94 1.25
CA HIS A 219 14.00 -0.69 0.84
C HIS A 219 14.32 0.19 2.04
N ALA A 220 15.57 0.60 2.15
CA ALA A 220 16.10 1.41 3.24
C ALA A 220 16.54 2.78 2.74
N SER A 221 16.39 3.79 3.58
CA SER A 221 17.05 5.09 3.45
C SER A 221 17.52 5.49 4.84
N MET A 222 18.83 5.65 5.02
CA MET A 222 19.39 5.99 6.33
C MET A 222 19.05 7.44 6.70
N ASN A 223 18.62 7.65 7.95
CA ASN A 223 18.55 8.95 8.57
C ASN A 223 19.98 9.42 8.85
N ILE A 224 20.33 10.64 8.41
CA ILE A 224 21.67 11.19 8.61
C ILE A 224 21.56 12.44 9.50
N PRO A 225 21.94 12.35 10.79
CA PRO A 225 22.01 13.48 11.70
C PRO A 225 22.85 14.65 11.15
N ASP A 226 22.53 15.85 11.64
CA ASP A 226 23.17 17.13 11.33
C ASP A 226 23.15 17.61 9.84
N VAL A 227 22.89 16.73 8.87
CA VAL A 227 22.66 17.09 7.46
C VAL A 227 21.26 17.69 7.28
N LYS A 228 21.21 18.97 6.89
CA LYS A 228 19.96 19.75 6.80
C LYS A 228 19.58 19.99 5.34
N THR A 229 18.36 19.64 4.96
CA THR A 229 17.80 19.93 3.63
C THR A 229 16.98 21.24 3.59
N TRP A 230 16.81 21.90 4.74
CA TRP A 230 15.99 23.11 4.93
C TRP A 230 16.81 24.29 5.48
N LEU A 231 16.24 25.50 5.37
CA LEU A 231 16.86 26.73 5.87
C LEU A 231 16.36 27.08 7.28
N ASP A 232 17.25 27.11 8.27
CA ASP A 232 16.96 27.73 9.58
C ASP A 232 17.08 29.26 9.48
N LEU A 233 15.94 29.95 9.41
CA LEU A 233 15.87 31.37 9.07
C LEU A 233 15.92 32.27 10.31
N PRO A 234 16.82 33.27 10.36
CA PRO A 234 17.13 34.01 11.57
C PRO A 234 15.92 34.80 12.12
N ALA A 235 15.84 34.86 13.44
CA ALA A 235 14.78 35.55 14.18
C ALA A 235 14.57 36.99 13.68
N GLY A 236 13.41 37.22 13.04
CA GLY A 236 13.04 38.49 12.43
C GLY A 236 12.96 38.49 10.90
N TYR A 237 13.41 37.43 10.21
CA TYR A 237 13.20 37.26 8.76
C TYR A 237 11.73 37.48 8.35
N TRP A 238 10.79 36.87 9.09
CA TRP A 238 9.35 36.97 8.87
C TRP A 238 8.76 38.38 9.09
N ASN A 239 9.50 39.29 9.75
CA ASN A 239 9.09 40.68 9.94
C ASN A 239 9.39 41.58 8.72
N LEU A 240 10.18 41.10 7.75
CA LEU A 240 10.44 41.80 6.49
C LEU A 240 9.22 41.71 5.57
N ASN A 241 9.01 42.70 4.72
CA ASN A 241 8.00 42.62 3.65
C ASN A 241 8.31 41.45 2.71
N TYR A 242 7.28 40.91 2.05
CA TYR A 242 7.42 39.78 1.13
C TYR A 242 8.38 40.09 -0.04
N ASP A 243 8.21 41.27 -0.67
CA ASP A 243 9.05 41.76 -1.76
C ASP A 243 10.36 42.43 -1.30
N ASP A 244 10.75 42.28 -0.02
CA ASP A 244 11.99 42.88 0.49
C ASP A 244 13.20 42.09 -0.04
N PRO A 245 14.12 42.69 -0.81
CA PRO A 245 15.27 41.97 -1.37
C PRO A 245 16.19 41.38 -0.29
N LEU A 246 16.14 41.89 0.95
CA LEU A 246 16.87 41.32 2.08
C LEU A 246 16.40 39.90 2.42
N ARG A 247 15.17 39.49 2.08
CA ARG A 247 14.73 38.10 2.23
C ARG A 247 15.52 37.13 1.34
N LEU A 248 15.82 37.51 0.10
CA LEU A 248 16.67 36.69 -0.77
C LEU A 248 18.11 36.64 -0.24
N GLU A 249 18.69 37.79 0.10
CA GLU A 249 20.05 37.89 0.64
C GLU A 249 20.23 37.09 1.96
N ILE A 250 19.19 36.96 2.78
CA ILE A 250 19.20 36.09 3.97
C ILE A 250 19.17 34.61 3.56
N ARG A 251 18.23 34.19 2.70
CA ARG A 251 18.13 32.78 2.27
C ARG A 251 19.42 32.30 1.61
N GLU A 252 19.99 33.07 0.68
CA GLU A 252 21.26 32.76 0.01
C GLU A 252 22.42 32.53 0.99
N LYS A 253 22.52 33.35 2.05
CA LYS A 253 23.58 33.23 3.06
C LYS A 253 23.37 32.06 4.01
N VAL A 254 22.13 31.83 4.46
CA VAL A 254 21.79 30.67 5.29
C VAL A 254 22.11 29.39 4.50
N ALA A 255 21.64 29.28 3.26
CA ALA A 255 21.89 28.12 2.42
C ALA A 255 23.39 27.85 2.20
N PHE A 256 24.18 28.89 1.91
CA PHE A 256 25.64 28.72 1.75
C PHE A 256 26.32 28.27 3.05
N GLN A 257 25.88 28.76 4.22
CA GLN A 257 26.39 28.28 5.51
C GLN A 257 25.96 26.83 5.77
N THR A 258 24.69 26.50 5.56
CA THR A 258 24.15 25.15 5.76
C THR A 258 24.80 24.13 4.82
N MET A 259 25.11 24.49 3.57
CA MET A 259 25.90 23.63 2.68
C MET A 259 27.28 23.31 3.25
N MET A 260 27.97 24.29 3.85
CA MET A 260 29.27 24.03 4.50
C MET A 260 29.14 23.16 5.76
N GLU A 261 28.10 23.38 6.58
CA GLU A 261 27.80 22.53 7.74
C GLU A 261 27.46 21.09 7.31
N ASN A 262 26.71 20.90 6.22
CA ASN A 262 26.41 19.60 5.64
C ASN A 262 27.69 18.91 5.15
N THR A 263 28.55 19.56 4.35
CA THR A 263 29.80 18.93 3.86
C THR A 263 30.70 18.51 5.03
N GLU A 264 30.86 19.34 6.08
CA GLU A 264 31.63 18.98 7.27
C GLU A 264 31.03 17.78 8.04
N SER A 265 29.70 17.59 7.98
CA SER A 265 29.02 16.43 8.58
C SER A 265 29.13 15.18 7.71
N ILE A 266 28.94 15.30 6.39
CA ILE A 266 28.99 14.19 5.42
C ILE A 266 30.41 13.61 5.31
N ASP A 267 31.44 14.46 5.34
CA ASP A 267 32.85 14.02 5.36
C ASP A 267 33.16 13.12 6.58
N ALA A 268 32.43 13.28 7.69
CA ALA A 268 32.69 12.62 8.97
C ALA A 268 31.96 11.27 9.18
N LEU A 269 31.02 10.90 8.31
CA LEU A 269 30.30 9.61 8.34
C LEU A 269 31.25 8.46 7.96
N GLU A 270 31.00 7.24 8.45
CA GLU A 270 31.64 6.02 7.94
C GLU A 270 30.63 5.22 7.08
N LEU A 271 31.08 4.34 6.17
CA LEU A 271 30.17 3.55 5.32
C LEU A 271 29.07 2.82 6.11
N SER A 272 29.36 2.36 7.33
CA SER A 272 28.41 1.71 8.24
C SER A 272 27.24 2.61 8.67
N ASP A 273 27.35 3.93 8.53
CA ASP A 273 26.27 4.90 8.76
C ASP A 273 25.37 5.11 7.53
N LEU A 274 25.80 4.62 6.36
CA LEU A 274 25.17 4.89 5.06
C LEU A 274 24.44 3.68 4.47
N ILE A 275 24.85 2.46 4.83
CA ILE A 275 24.20 1.20 4.43
C ILE A 275 23.33 0.64 5.56
N PRO A 276 22.22 -0.05 5.25
CA PRO A 276 21.42 -0.75 6.27
C PRO A 276 22.21 -1.86 6.98
N GLN A 277 21.67 -2.37 8.07
CA GLN A 277 22.21 -3.50 8.82
C GLN A 277 21.15 -4.60 9.04
N VAL A 278 21.63 -5.82 9.32
CA VAL A 278 20.79 -6.94 9.77
C VAL A 278 21.22 -7.34 11.18
N TYR A 279 20.24 -7.51 12.06
CA TYR A 279 20.42 -7.98 13.42
C TYR A 279 19.68 -9.31 13.59
N GLU A 280 20.39 -10.38 13.89
CA GLU A 280 19.81 -11.67 14.25
C GLU A 280 19.72 -11.80 15.77
N TYR A 281 18.55 -12.19 16.28
CA TYR A 281 18.29 -12.40 17.70
C TYR A 281 17.90 -13.85 17.95
N SER A 282 18.67 -14.52 18.81
CA SER A 282 18.42 -15.91 19.24
C SER A 282 19.00 -16.17 20.64
N ASP A 283 18.34 -17.03 21.41
CA ASP A 283 18.74 -17.42 22.79
C ASP A 283 19.04 -16.27 23.79
N GLY A 284 18.65 -15.03 23.48
CA GLY A 284 18.91 -13.83 24.29
C GLY A 284 20.17 -13.05 23.90
N GLU A 285 20.87 -13.43 22.84
CA GLU A 285 22.02 -12.71 22.27
C GLU A 285 21.66 -12.12 20.89
N VAL A 286 22.24 -10.97 20.53
CA VAL A 286 22.11 -10.36 19.19
C VAL A 286 23.45 -10.44 18.46
N SER A 287 23.44 -10.97 17.25
CA SER A 287 24.54 -10.86 16.28
C SER A 287 24.21 -9.82 15.22
N VAL A 288 25.10 -8.85 15.06
CA VAL A 288 25.08 -7.89 13.95
C VAL A 288 25.75 -8.54 12.75
N HIS A 289 25.05 -8.58 11.61
CA HIS A 289 25.59 -9.02 10.33
C HIS A 289 25.85 -7.78 9.46
N THR A 290 27.14 -7.48 9.22
CA THR A 290 27.59 -6.29 8.51
C THR A 290 27.67 -6.53 7.00
N MET A 291 26.92 -5.75 6.21
CA MET A 291 26.80 -5.92 4.75
C MET A 291 28.06 -5.54 3.94
N ASN A 292 29.21 -5.33 4.59
CA ASN A 292 30.49 -5.06 3.93
C ASN A 292 31.48 -6.23 3.99
N ASP A 293 31.08 -7.39 4.52
CA ASP A 293 31.95 -8.56 4.74
C ASP A 293 32.55 -9.16 3.43
N ASN A 294 31.89 -8.96 2.27
CA ASN A 294 32.35 -9.39 0.94
C ASN A 294 32.93 -8.24 0.08
N ASP A 295 33.78 -7.39 0.67
CA ASP A 295 34.46 -6.24 0.02
C ASP A 295 33.48 -5.25 -0.69
N CYS A 296 32.22 -5.22 -0.25
CA CYS A 296 31.09 -4.45 -0.83
C CYS A 296 30.69 -4.82 -2.28
N ALA A 297 31.14 -5.96 -2.83
CA ALA A 297 30.86 -6.37 -4.20
C ALA A 297 29.38 -6.73 -4.49
N GLU A 298 28.57 -6.92 -3.44
CA GLU A 298 27.11 -7.17 -3.48
C GLU A 298 26.30 -5.87 -3.70
N PHE A 299 26.94 -4.70 -3.58
CA PHE A 299 26.31 -3.42 -3.89
C PHE A 299 26.45 -3.10 -5.38
N VAL A 300 25.33 -2.81 -6.02
CA VAL A 300 25.24 -2.43 -7.43
C VAL A 300 24.43 -1.15 -7.60
N ALA A 301 24.80 -0.31 -8.58
CA ALA A 301 24.13 0.96 -8.85
C ALA A 301 24.02 1.26 -10.36
N PRO A 302 23.00 2.01 -10.82
CA PRO A 302 22.98 2.57 -12.17
C PRO A 302 24.16 3.53 -12.39
N GLU A 303 24.73 3.57 -13.61
CA GLU A 303 25.82 4.50 -13.93
C GLU A 303 25.40 5.95 -13.64
N SER A 304 26.22 6.69 -12.87
CA SER A 304 25.92 8.07 -12.45
C SER A 304 24.60 8.26 -11.68
N SER A 305 24.11 7.22 -10.99
CA SER A 305 23.07 7.37 -9.97
C SER A 305 23.49 8.37 -8.89
N LEU A 306 22.55 9.17 -8.40
CA LEU A 306 22.71 10.10 -7.28
C LEU A 306 21.68 9.79 -6.19
N ASN A 307 21.50 8.51 -5.89
CA ASN A 307 20.56 8.03 -4.89
C ASN A 307 21.25 7.62 -3.58
N ARG A 308 20.51 7.64 -2.48
CA ARG A 308 20.90 7.09 -1.17
C ARG A 308 19.97 5.95 -0.68
N GLY A 309 18.89 5.68 -1.42
CA GLY A 309 18.02 4.55 -1.17
C GLY A 309 18.72 3.24 -1.53
N ILE A 310 18.52 2.20 -0.72
CA ILE A 310 19.13 0.89 -0.88
C ILE A 310 18.01 -0.16 -0.84
N SER A 311 17.71 -0.72 -2.00
CA SER A 311 16.77 -1.82 -2.17
C SER A 311 17.52 -3.14 -2.02
N SER A 312 17.05 -4.06 -1.18
CA SER A 312 17.78 -5.28 -0.83
C SER A 312 16.93 -6.53 -1.12
N ILE A 313 17.47 -7.48 -1.89
CA ILE A 313 16.78 -8.74 -2.24
C ILE A 313 17.30 -9.85 -1.33
N PHE A 314 16.59 -10.14 -0.24
CA PHE A 314 16.92 -11.23 0.67
C PHE A 314 16.41 -12.56 0.13
N THR A 315 17.32 -13.46 -0.21
CA THR A 315 17.02 -14.86 -0.58
C THR A 315 17.17 -15.72 0.66
N LEU A 316 16.07 -16.34 1.13
CA LEU A 316 15.94 -17.03 2.41
C LEU A 316 15.44 -18.47 2.21
N GLY A 317 16.21 -19.47 2.67
CA GLY A 317 15.75 -20.87 2.67
C GLY A 317 14.85 -21.17 3.86
N LEU A 318 13.55 -21.42 3.63
CA LEU A 318 12.60 -21.68 4.73
C LEU A 318 12.97 -22.94 5.54
N THR A 319 13.28 -24.02 4.83
CA THR A 319 13.61 -25.34 5.43
C THR A 319 15.02 -25.42 6.04
N ALA A 320 15.75 -24.30 6.14
CA ALA A 320 17.12 -24.27 6.64
C ALA A 320 17.19 -24.37 8.18
N SER A 321 17.92 -25.38 8.67
CA SER A 321 18.13 -25.64 10.11
C SER A 321 19.08 -24.65 10.80
N ALA A 322 19.80 -23.85 10.00
CA ALA A 322 20.47 -22.62 10.42
C ALA A 322 19.86 -21.49 9.57
N LEU A 323 20.17 -20.23 9.88
CA LEU A 323 19.87 -19.15 8.95
C LEU A 323 20.97 -19.11 7.89
N GLU A 324 20.63 -19.47 6.66
CA GLU A 324 21.44 -19.25 5.47
C GLU A 324 20.65 -18.28 4.58
N TYR A 325 21.26 -17.13 4.28
CA TYR A 325 20.68 -16.08 3.44
C TYR A 325 21.71 -15.52 2.47
N ASP A 326 21.22 -14.99 1.35
CA ASP A 326 21.99 -14.29 0.32
C ASP A 326 21.31 -12.93 0.04
N VAL A 327 22.08 -11.88 -0.30
CA VAL A 327 21.55 -10.51 -0.45
C VAL A 327 22.21 -9.74 -1.59
N ASP A 328 21.41 -9.35 -2.58
CA ASP A 328 21.78 -8.31 -3.55
C ASP A 328 21.35 -6.93 -3.03
N HIS A 329 22.24 -5.92 -3.11
CA HIS A 329 21.94 -4.54 -2.72
C HIS A 329 21.96 -3.59 -3.92
N ILE A 330 20.82 -3.00 -4.25
CA ILE A 330 20.64 -2.07 -5.37
C ILE A 330 20.52 -0.64 -4.83
N VAL A 331 21.50 0.22 -5.12
CA VAL A 331 21.46 1.65 -4.79
C VAL A 331 20.60 2.40 -5.80
N GLY A 332 19.39 2.76 -5.40
CA GLY A 332 18.32 3.22 -6.29
C GLY A 332 17.11 3.80 -5.57
N ASN A 333 16.08 4.13 -6.35
CA ASN A 333 14.79 4.58 -5.86
C ASN A 333 14.01 3.41 -5.24
N HIS A 334 12.90 3.73 -4.56
CA HIS A 334 11.95 2.72 -4.09
C HIS A 334 11.33 1.98 -5.31
N PRO A 335 11.51 0.65 -5.44
CA PRO A 335 11.09 -0.10 -6.61
C PRO A 335 9.68 -0.66 -6.44
N LEU A 336 8.91 -0.62 -7.51
CA LEU A 336 7.84 -1.60 -7.71
C LEU A 336 8.48 -2.97 -8.01
N VAL A 337 7.89 -4.05 -7.49
CA VAL A 337 8.39 -5.42 -7.67
C VAL A 337 7.39 -6.25 -8.45
N TYR A 338 7.90 -7.04 -9.41
CA TYR A 338 7.19 -8.12 -10.09
C TYR A 338 8.07 -9.37 -10.03
N ALA A 339 7.49 -10.57 -9.94
CA ALA A 339 8.26 -11.80 -10.13
C ALA A 339 7.41 -12.98 -10.65
N SER A 340 7.93 -13.68 -11.66
CA SER A 340 7.49 -15.01 -12.08
C SER A 340 8.24 -16.10 -11.30
N SER A 341 8.08 -17.37 -11.69
CA SER A 341 8.84 -18.49 -11.11
C SER A 341 10.35 -18.39 -11.32
N ASP A 342 10.79 -17.72 -12.38
CA ASP A 342 12.17 -17.74 -12.88
C ASP A 342 12.77 -16.34 -13.06
N LEU A 343 11.97 -15.27 -13.04
CA LEU A 343 12.42 -13.88 -13.21
C LEU A 343 11.84 -12.94 -12.15
N LEU A 344 12.71 -12.22 -11.43
CA LEU A 344 12.34 -11.07 -10.59
C LEU A 344 12.68 -9.77 -11.33
N VAL A 345 11.82 -8.76 -11.19
CA VAL A 345 11.96 -7.44 -11.81
C VAL A 345 11.79 -6.35 -10.75
N LEU A 346 12.80 -5.49 -10.62
CA LEU A 346 12.68 -4.21 -9.93
C LEU A 346 12.39 -3.11 -10.95
N ALA A 347 11.29 -2.40 -10.79
CA ALA A 347 10.86 -1.29 -11.64
C ALA A 347 10.87 0.01 -10.82
N GLU A 348 11.90 0.84 -11.00
CA GLU A 348 12.09 2.10 -10.26
C GLU A 348 11.91 3.33 -11.17
N THR A 349 11.56 4.49 -10.61
CA THR A 349 11.58 5.74 -11.40
C THR A 349 13.02 6.09 -11.77
N ALA A 350 13.27 6.43 -13.04
CA ALA A 350 14.62 6.70 -13.55
C ALA A 350 15.29 7.93 -12.94
N PHE A 351 14.51 8.78 -12.25
CA PHE A 351 14.96 9.90 -11.44
C PHE A 351 14.10 9.96 -10.16
N ASP A 352 14.65 10.55 -9.11
CA ASP A 352 13.91 10.91 -7.90
C ASP A 352 13.08 12.20 -8.13
N ALA A 353 11.97 12.35 -7.41
CA ALA A 353 10.98 13.41 -7.58
C ALA A 353 11.57 14.83 -7.38
N TRP A 354 12.59 14.99 -6.53
CA TRP A 354 13.26 16.28 -6.33
C TRP A 354 14.09 16.76 -7.54
N TRP A 355 14.42 15.87 -8.48
CA TRP A 355 15.23 16.17 -9.67
C TRP A 355 14.39 16.66 -10.87
N PHE A 356 13.08 16.41 -10.87
CA PHE A 356 12.15 16.88 -11.90
C PHE A 356 11.79 18.36 -11.77
N TRP A 357 11.85 18.92 -10.55
CA TRP A 357 11.36 20.27 -10.27
C TRP A 357 12.06 21.34 -11.12
N ASN A 358 11.26 22.11 -11.87
CA ASN A 358 11.74 23.15 -12.79
C ASN A 358 12.74 22.64 -13.86
N ASN A 359 12.59 21.38 -14.29
CA ASN A 359 13.38 20.76 -15.36
C ASN A 359 12.50 20.26 -16.52
N ASP A 360 12.09 21.19 -17.39
CA ASP A 360 11.19 20.93 -18.52
C ASP A 360 11.83 20.13 -19.69
N GLY A 361 13.05 19.60 -19.50
CA GLY A 361 13.82 18.89 -20.53
C GLY A 361 14.01 17.40 -20.28
N VAL A 362 13.30 16.83 -19.30
CA VAL A 362 13.40 15.42 -18.88
C VAL A 362 12.00 14.87 -18.61
N ASP A 363 11.65 13.80 -19.30
CA ASP A 363 10.36 13.11 -19.21
C ASP A 363 10.35 11.98 -18.17
N GLU A 364 9.14 11.55 -17.79
CA GLU A 364 8.96 10.41 -16.90
C GLU A 364 9.52 9.16 -17.59
N MET A 365 10.29 8.34 -16.87
CA MET A 365 10.81 7.07 -17.34
C MET A 365 10.96 6.10 -16.15
N THR A 366 10.87 4.81 -16.42
CA THR A 366 11.06 3.73 -15.44
C THR A 366 12.29 2.90 -15.82
N ASN A 367 13.26 2.74 -14.91
CA ASN A 367 14.33 1.76 -15.06
C ASN A 367 13.75 0.37 -14.72
N LEU A 368 14.18 -0.65 -15.47
CA LEU A 368 13.76 -2.03 -15.26
C LEU A 368 15.02 -2.87 -15.05
N HIS A 369 15.15 -3.51 -13.90
CA HIS A 369 16.28 -4.38 -13.55
C HIS A 369 15.79 -5.81 -13.39
N THR A 370 16.32 -6.74 -14.19
CA THR A 370 15.91 -8.15 -14.15
C THR A 370 16.93 -9.03 -13.44
N PHE A 371 16.44 -10.04 -12.72
CA PHE A 371 17.23 -11.02 -12.00
C PHE A 371 16.65 -12.42 -12.27
N ASP A 372 17.49 -13.36 -12.72
CA ASP A 372 17.15 -14.79 -12.79
C ASP A 372 17.10 -15.35 -11.36
N ILE A 373 15.96 -15.95 -11.03
CA ILE A 373 15.62 -16.50 -9.72
C ILE A 373 15.26 -17.99 -9.77
N SER A 374 15.52 -18.64 -10.91
CA SER A 374 15.23 -20.07 -11.16
C SER A 374 16.06 -21.04 -10.31
N ALA A 375 17.19 -20.58 -9.77
CA ALA A 375 17.97 -21.28 -8.74
C ALA A 375 17.39 -20.97 -7.34
N PRO A 376 17.28 -21.95 -6.43
CA PRO A 376 16.78 -21.70 -5.06
C PRO A 376 17.79 -20.99 -4.16
N ASP A 377 19.06 -20.94 -4.57
CA ASP A 377 20.23 -20.53 -3.78
C ASP A 377 21.05 -19.39 -4.42
N ALA A 378 20.49 -18.67 -5.38
CA ALA A 378 21.12 -17.49 -5.99
C ALA A 378 20.07 -16.54 -6.61
N THR A 379 20.36 -15.24 -6.62
CA THR A 379 19.63 -14.24 -7.40
C THR A 379 20.62 -13.59 -8.37
N LEU A 380 20.36 -13.66 -9.68
CA LEU A 380 21.39 -13.38 -10.70
C LEU A 380 20.96 -12.27 -11.66
N TYR A 381 21.55 -11.08 -11.53
CA TYR A 381 21.28 -9.94 -12.42
C TYR A 381 21.45 -10.30 -13.91
N THR A 382 20.35 -10.22 -14.67
CA THR A 382 20.26 -10.56 -16.10
C THR A 382 20.26 -9.34 -17.02
N GLY A 383 20.32 -8.12 -16.49
CA GLY A 383 20.43 -6.89 -17.26
C GLY A 383 19.42 -5.82 -16.84
N SER A 384 19.58 -4.64 -17.43
CA SER A 384 18.62 -3.55 -17.25
C SER A 384 18.10 -3.00 -18.58
N GLY A 385 16.90 -2.44 -18.54
CA GLY A 385 16.30 -1.62 -19.58
C GLY A 385 15.73 -0.32 -19.03
N ARG A 386 15.13 0.48 -19.90
CA ARG A 386 14.35 1.66 -19.53
C ARG A 386 13.17 1.81 -20.48
N VAL A 387 12.02 2.18 -19.94
CA VAL A 387 10.82 2.53 -20.70
C VAL A 387 10.38 3.95 -20.34
N ASP A 388 9.71 4.62 -21.26
CA ASP A 388 9.13 5.94 -21.00
C ASP A 388 7.87 5.81 -20.13
N GLY A 389 7.55 6.83 -19.34
CA GLY A 389 6.40 6.86 -18.43
C GLY A 389 6.60 6.12 -17.11
N THR A 390 5.54 6.08 -16.32
CA THR A 390 5.44 5.35 -15.05
C THR A 390 4.64 4.06 -15.20
N VAL A 391 5.08 2.99 -14.54
CA VAL A 391 4.32 1.74 -14.37
C VAL A 391 3.24 1.96 -13.30
N LEU A 392 2.01 1.47 -13.52
CA LEU A 392 0.89 1.64 -12.58
C LEU A 392 1.10 0.83 -11.29
N ASN A 393 1.28 -0.48 -11.45
CA ASN A 393 1.53 -1.46 -10.41
C ASN A 393 2.08 -2.74 -11.08
N GLN A 394 2.36 -3.74 -10.26
CA GLN A 394 2.82 -5.08 -10.64
C GLN A 394 2.05 -5.78 -11.78
N PHE A 395 0.74 -5.55 -11.94
CA PHE A 395 -0.06 -6.15 -13.02
C PHE A 395 0.18 -5.48 -14.38
N ALA A 396 0.80 -4.30 -14.38
CA ALA A 396 1.33 -3.64 -15.56
C ALA A 396 2.75 -4.14 -15.95
N LEU A 397 3.25 -5.17 -15.27
CA LEU A 397 4.43 -5.96 -15.62
C LEU A 397 4.00 -7.42 -15.89
N SER A 398 4.64 -8.11 -16.82
CA SER A 398 4.55 -9.58 -16.95
C SER A 398 5.67 -10.15 -17.82
N GLU A 399 6.30 -11.22 -17.36
CA GLU A 399 7.18 -12.08 -18.14
C GLU A 399 6.36 -13.16 -18.87
N HIS A 400 6.73 -13.49 -20.12
CA HIS A 400 6.20 -14.67 -20.81
C HIS A 400 7.16 -15.13 -21.93
N GLU A 401 7.59 -16.39 -21.86
CA GLU A 401 8.52 -17.03 -22.81
C GLU A 401 9.84 -16.25 -23.03
N GLY A 402 10.32 -15.55 -21.99
CA GLY A 402 11.53 -14.72 -22.02
C GLY A 402 11.32 -13.31 -22.56
N VAL A 403 10.07 -12.86 -22.70
CA VAL A 403 9.69 -11.50 -23.08
C VAL A 403 9.16 -10.77 -21.84
N LEU A 404 9.81 -9.67 -21.44
CA LEU A 404 9.25 -8.76 -20.43
C LEU A 404 8.27 -7.81 -21.10
N ARG A 405 7.08 -7.67 -20.53
CA ARG A 405 5.98 -6.85 -21.06
C ARG A 405 5.61 -5.82 -20.02
N VAL A 406 5.50 -4.56 -20.44
CA VAL A 406 5.37 -3.42 -19.53
C VAL A 406 4.36 -2.44 -20.08
N ALA A 407 3.36 -2.06 -19.30
CA ALA A 407 2.42 -1.01 -19.63
C ALA A 407 2.68 0.24 -18.78
N THR A 408 2.81 1.40 -19.41
CA THR A 408 3.11 2.67 -18.72
C THR A 408 2.20 3.81 -19.17
N THR A 409 2.12 4.85 -18.34
CA THR A 409 1.54 6.16 -18.71
C THR A 409 2.64 7.21 -18.75
N THR A 410 2.74 7.96 -19.84
CA THR A 410 3.59 9.16 -19.98
C THR A 410 2.75 10.43 -19.76
N GLY A 411 3.40 11.55 -19.41
CA GLY A 411 2.78 12.87 -19.40
C GLY A 411 2.03 13.24 -18.12
N GLN A 412 2.08 14.54 -17.79
CA GLN A 412 1.51 15.27 -16.63
C GLN A 412 1.70 14.72 -15.20
N TRP A 413 1.94 13.43 -14.97
CA TRP A 413 2.08 12.89 -13.62
C TRP A 413 3.27 13.53 -12.90
N MET A 414 3.03 14.00 -11.67
CA MET A 414 3.96 14.82 -10.87
C MET A 414 4.42 16.16 -11.51
N ARG A 415 4.08 16.53 -12.74
CA ARG A 415 4.51 17.79 -13.42
C ARG A 415 3.65 19.03 -13.09
N TRP A 416 3.12 19.11 -11.88
CA TRP A 416 2.11 20.11 -11.46
C TRP A 416 2.60 21.58 -11.41
N TRP A 417 3.88 21.85 -11.66
CA TRP A 417 4.47 23.19 -11.81
C TRP A 417 4.49 23.73 -13.25
N MET A 418 4.18 22.91 -14.26
CA MET A 418 4.24 23.30 -15.67
C MET A 418 2.92 23.93 -16.16
N ASP A 419 2.99 25.11 -16.78
CA ASP A 419 1.82 25.86 -17.29
C ASP A 419 1.11 25.18 -18.49
N ASP A 420 1.80 24.32 -19.25
CA ASP A 420 1.33 23.72 -20.52
C ASP A 420 1.99 22.34 -20.77
N ALA A 421 1.87 21.42 -19.80
CA ALA A 421 2.47 20.07 -19.88
C ALA A 421 1.81 19.18 -20.95
N GLU A 422 2.60 18.32 -21.60
CA GLU A 422 2.09 17.37 -22.60
C GLU A 422 0.99 16.46 -22.03
N PRO A 423 -0.10 16.19 -22.78
CA PRO A 423 -1.23 15.40 -22.28
C PRO A 423 -0.81 13.97 -21.96
N MET A 424 -1.52 13.34 -21.00
CA MET A 424 -1.26 11.96 -20.63
C MET A 424 -1.45 11.02 -21.83
N SER A 425 -0.63 9.97 -21.93
CA SER A 425 -0.82 8.91 -22.93
C SER A 425 -0.40 7.58 -22.36
N SER A 426 -1.13 6.53 -22.66
CA SER A 426 -0.79 5.16 -22.26
C SER A 426 -0.06 4.43 -23.38
N GLN A 427 0.78 3.44 -23.02
CA GLN A 427 1.51 2.61 -23.96
C GLN A 427 1.77 1.20 -23.40
N LEU A 428 2.08 0.25 -24.29
CA LEU A 428 2.59 -1.07 -23.94
C LEU A 428 3.91 -1.31 -24.68
N VAL A 429 4.98 -1.54 -23.93
CA VAL A 429 6.31 -1.88 -24.43
C VAL A 429 6.60 -3.35 -24.17
N THR A 430 7.31 -4.00 -25.08
CA THR A 430 7.88 -5.34 -24.86
C THR A 430 9.39 -5.28 -25.00
N LEU A 431 10.10 -5.96 -24.11
CA LEU A 431 11.55 -5.99 -24.03
C LEU A 431 12.04 -7.44 -24.05
N VAL A 432 13.21 -7.65 -24.65
CA VAL A 432 13.89 -8.96 -24.68
C VAL A 432 15.32 -8.85 -24.15
N PRO A 433 15.84 -9.89 -23.46
CA PRO A 433 17.24 -9.98 -23.12
C PRO A 433 18.14 -9.94 -24.37
N SER A 434 19.20 -9.15 -24.28
CA SER A 434 20.22 -8.97 -25.31
C SER A 434 21.56 -8.69 -24.64
N THR A 435 22.64 -8.72 -25.42
CA THR A 435 23.99 -8.37 -24.95
C THR A 435 24.47 -7.15 -25.73
N ASP A 436 24.90 -6.11 -25.03
CA ASP A 436 25.46 -4.92 -25.67
C ASP A 436 26.77 -5.26 -26.41
N ALA A 437 26.93 -4.70 -27.61
CA ALA A 437 27.98 -5.10 -28.53
C ALA A 437 29.34 -4.40 -28.31
N GLU A 438 29.39 -3.35 -27.48
CA GLU A 438 30.62 -2.61 -27.19
C GLU A 438 31.19 -2.95 -25.80
N THR A 439 30.32 -3.15 -24.81
CA THR A 439 30.67 -3.53 -23.43
C THR A 439 30.65 -5.05 -23.19
N GLY A 440 29.75 -5.78 -23.87
CA GLY A 440 29.48 -7.19 -23.58
C GLY A 440 28.56 -7.42 -22.38
N HIS A 441 27.94 -6.38 -21.82
CA HIS A 441 27.02 -6.49 -20.68
C HIS A 441 25.62 -6.95 -21.13
N GLN A 442 24.87 -7.60 -20.24
CA GLN A 442 23.48 -7.94 -20.52
C GLN A 442 22.56 -6.72 -20.37
N VAL A 443 21.60 -6.59 -21.26
CA VAL A 443 20.70 -5.45 -21.39
C VAL A 443 19.31 -5.91 -21.85
N LEU A 444 18.27 -5.21 -21.41
CA LEU A 444 16.92 -5.39 -21.95
C LEU A 444 16.73 -4.37 -23.08
N VAL A 445 16.40 -4.84 -24.28
CA VAL A 445 16.14 -3.97 -25.43
C VAL A 445 14.68 -4.06 -25.84
N GLU A 446 14.10 -2.92 -26.22
CA GLU A 446 12.74 -2.86 -26.78
C GLU A 446 12.67 -3.71 -28.06
N ALA A 447 11.76 -4.70 -28.06
CA ALA A 447 11.46 -5.52 -29.21
C ALA A 447 10.38 -4.87 -30.09
N GLY A 448 9.36 -4.27 -29.45
CA GLY A 448 8.23 -3.62 -30.08
C GLY A 448 7.26 -3.00 -29.06
N ARG A 449 6.45 -2.05 -29.53
CA ARG A 449 5.64 -1.13 -28.72
C ARG A 449 4.27 -0.85 -29.35
N VAL A 450 3.26 -0.61 -28.51
CA VAL A 450 1.98 0.01 -28.86
C VAL A 450 1.92 1.38 -28.20
N ASP A 451 1.98 2.44 -29.01
CA ASP A 451 1.90 3.84 -28.59
C ASP A 451 0.47 4.39 -28.64
N GLY A 452 0.22 5.47 -27.88
CA GLY A 452 -0.95 6.33 -28.06
C GLY A 452 -2.27 5.69 -27.65
N LEU A 453 -2.25 4.75 -26.69
CA LEU A 453 -3.45 4.22 -26.07
C LEU A 453 -4.11 5.35 -25.27
N ALA A 454 -5.38 5.62 -25.59
CA ALA A 454 -6.23 6.62 -24.96
C ALA A 454 -5.55 7.99 -24.65
N PRO A 455 -5.22 8.82 -25.67
CA PRO A 455 -4.56 10.10 -25.44
C PRO A 455 -5.45 11.09 -24.66
N GLY A 456 -4.93 11.58 -23.53
CA GLY A 456 -5.66 12.34 -22.51
C GLY A 456 -5.96 11.51 -21.24
N GLU A 457 -5.85 10.18 -21.31
CA GLU A 457 -6.20 9.26 -20.23
C GLU A 457 -4.95 8.59 -19.62
N ARG A 458 -5.09 8.08 -18.40
CA ARG A 458 -4.10 7.23 -17.72
C ARG A 458 -4.59 5.79 -17.61
N ILE A 459 -3.66 4.85 -17.44
CA ILE A 459 -3.98 3.47 -17.05
C ILE A 459 -4.59 3.43 -15.64
N TRP A 460 -5.65 2.64 -15.48
CA TRP A 460 -6.31 2.32 -14.19
C TRP A 460 -6.28 0.82 -13.85
N SER A 461 -6.18 -0.06 -14.85
CA SER A 461 -5.91 -1.48 -14.65
C SER A 461 -5.21 -2.09 -15.86
N VAL A 462 -4.43 -3.14 -15.62
CA VAL A 462 -3.76 -3.94 -16.66
C VAL A 462 -3.88 -5.40 -16.28
N ARG A 463 -3.97 -6.28 -17.29
CA ARG A 463 -3.81 -7.71 -17.08
C ARG A 463 -3.24 -8.40 -18.30
N TYR A 464 -2.31 -9.33 -18.09
CA TYR A 464 -1.83 -10.24 -19.11
C TYR A 464 -2.49 -11.62 -18.97
N ASP A 465 -2.77 -12.28 -20.09
CA ASP A 465 -3.24 -13.67 -20.18
C ASP A 465 -2.59 -14.32 -21.41
N ALA A 466 -1.58 -15.17 -21.19
CA ALA A 466 -0.78 -15.83 -22.22
C ALA A 466 -0.31 -14.86 -23.33
N ASP A 467 -0.99 -14.84 -24.49
CA ASP A 467 -0.66 -14.01 -25.66
C ASP A 467 -1.50 -12.72 -25.80
N ARG A 468 -2.38 -12.43 -24.84
CA ARG A 468 -3.19 -11.21 -24.78
C ARG A 468 -2.76 -10.30 -23.63
N ALA A 469 -2.90 -9.00 -23.84
CA ALA A 469 -2.87 -7.98 -22.79
C ALA A 469 -4.17 -7.16 -22.83
N TYR A 470 -4.69 -6.85 -21.66
CA TYR A 470 -5.87 -6.03 -21.44
C TYR A 470 -5.45 -4.77 -20.70
N ILE A 471 -5.79 -3.60 -21.24
CA ILE A 471 -5.49 -2.30 -20.63
C ILE A 471 -6.79 -1.52 -20.51
N VAL A 472 -6.94 -0.82 -19.39
CA VAL A 472 -8.14 -0.10 -18.97
C VAL A 472 -7.71 1.31 -18.58
N THR A 473 -8.33 2.32 -19.17
CA THR A 473 -7.93 3.74 -19.02
C THR A 473 -9.15 4.61 -18.72
N PHE A 474 -8.99 5.79 -18.11
CA PHE A 474 -10.17 6.61 -17.79
C PHE A 474 -9.92 8.12 -17.69
N GLU A 475 -10.75 8.88 -18.42
CA GLU A 475 -11.09 10.30 -18.14
C GLU A 475 -12.58 10.45 -17.72
N GLN A 476 -13.52 9.86 -18.48
CA GLN A 476 -14.98 9.92 -18.20
C GLN A 476 -15.77 8.64 -18.53
N ILE A 477 -15.30 7.86 -19.50
CA ILE A 477 -15.83 6.56 -19.95
C ILE A 477 -14.61 5.74 -20.38
N ASP A 478 -14.53 4.48 -19.96
CA ASP A 478 -13.31 3.65 -19.97
C ASP A 478 -13.20 2.78 -21.24
N PRO A 479 -12.20 2.96 -22.13
CA PRO A 479 -11.90 1.97 -23.15
C PRO A 479 -11.10 0.78 -22.58
N LEU A 480 -11.77 -0.38 -22.49
CA LEU A 480 -11.11 -1.67 -22.39
C LEU A 480 -10.43 -1.98 -23.74
N TRP A 481 -9.11 -1.94 -23.76
CA TRP A 481 -8.26 -2.31 -24.89
C TRP A 481 -7.92 -3.80 -24.83
N VAL A 482 -8.05 -4.51 -25.96
CA VAL A 482 -7.55 -5.88 -26.13
C VAL A 482 -6.36 -5.82 -27.08
N ILE A 483 -5.20 -6.34 -26.66
CA ILE A 483 -3.93 -6.25 -27.39
C ILE A 483 -3.32 -7.64 -27.58
N ASP A 484 -2.96 -7.97 -28.82
CA ASP A 484 -2.12 -9.13 -29.17
C ASP A 484 -0.67 -8.83 -28.79
N VAL A 485 -0.10 -9.68 -27.93
CA VAL A 485 1.32 -9.65 -27.53
C VAL A 485 2.03 -10.98 -27.85
N SER A 486 1.44 -11.83 -28.70
CA SER A 486 2.04 -13.08 -29.20
C SER A 486 3.37 -12.88 -29.95
N ASN A 487 3.62 -11.67 -30.44
CA ASN A 487 4.80 -11.29 -31.19
C ASN A 487 5.43 -10.02 -30.58
N ALA A 488 6.44 -10.19 -29.74
CA ALA A 488 7.17 -9.08 -29.11
C ALA A 488 7.67 -8.02 -30.12
N SER A 489 8.05 -8.41 -31.35
CA SER A 489 8.51 -7.43 -32.35
C SER A 489 7.39 -6.63 -33.03
N ASN A 490 6.12 -6.95 -32.76
CA ASN A 490 4.95 -6.27 -33.32
C ASN A 490 3.69 -6.58 -32.48
N PRO A 491 3.58 -6.08 -31.23
CA PRO A 491 2.31 -6.12 -30.50
C PRO A 491 1.28 -5.22 -31.19
N THR A 492 -0.02 -5.57 -31.13
CA THR A 492 -1.07 -4.83 -31.83
C THR A 492 -2.40 -4.83 -31.10
N VAL A 493 -3.06 -3.66 -31.04
CA VAL A 493 -4.47 -3.56 -30.63
C VAL A 493 -5.34 -4.42 -31.55
N LEU A 494 -6.14 -5.30 -30.96
CA LEU A 494 -7.15 -6.11 -31.62
C LEU A 494 -8.52 -5.41 -31.58
N GLY A 495 -8.91 -4.88 -30.42
CA GLY A 495 -10.22 -4.27 -30.19
C GLY A 495 -10.21 -3.22 -29.07
N GLU A 496 -11.26 -2.39 -29.05
CA GLU A 496 -11.52 -1.31 -28.08
C GLU A 496 -13.01 -1.32 -27.72
N LEU A 497 -13.35 -1.47 -26.43
CA LEU A 497 -14.72 -1.41 -25.93
C LEU A 497 -14.87 -0.27 -24.92
N LYS A 498 -15.74 0.71 -25.19
CA LYS A 498 -16.00 1.80 -24.25
C LYS A 498 -17.10 1.45 -23.24
N VAL A 499 -16.75 1.56 -21.95
CA VAL A 499 -17.51 1.08 -20.80
C VAL A 499 -17.86 2.25 -19.86
N PRO A 500 -19.13 2.41 -19.45
CA PRO A 500 -19.49 3.35 -18.39
C PRO A 500 -18.98 2.90 -17.01
N GLY A 501 -18.26 3.78 -16.30
CA GLY A 501 -17.56 3.47 -15.06
C GLY A 501 -16.04 3.40 -15.27
N VAL A 502 -15.32 2.75 -14.35
CA VAL A 502 -13.89 2.38 -14.49
C VAL A 502 -13.65 1.00 -13.88
N SER A 503 -12.79 0.18 -14.48
CA SER A 503 -12.30 -1.07 -13.84
C SER A 503 -10.97 -0.83 -13.12
N THR A 504 -10.81 -1.38 -11.92
CA THR A 504 -9.58 -1.23 -11.12
C THR A 504 -8.79 -2.53 -11.01
N TYR A 505 -9.46 -3.69 -11.06
CA TYR A 505 -8.84 -5.01 -11.19
C TYR A 505 -9.55 -5.85 -12.26
N ILE A 506 -8.77 -6.62 -13.03
CA ILE A 506 -9.22 -7.49 -14.13
C ILE A 506 -8.80 -8.94 -13.82
N HIS A 507 -9.79 -9.83 -13.74
CA HIS A 507 -9.62 -11.26 -13.49
C HIS A 507 -10.02 -12.07 -14.73
N PRO A 508 -9.08 -12.76 -15.42
CA PRO A 508 -9.41 -13.64 -16.53
C PRO A 508 -10.18 -14.87 -16.03
N LEU A 509 -11.42 -15.06 -16.48
CA LEU A 509 -12.20 -16.27 -16.19
C LEU A 509 -11.84 -17.41 -17.15
N SER A 510 -11.55 -17.05 -18.40
CA SER A 510 -11.14 -17.94 -19.47
C SER A 510 -10.54 -17.12 -20.61
N ARG A 511 -10.04 -17.80 -21.66
CA ARG A 511 -9.64 -17.16 -22.92
C ARG A 511 -10.71 -16.26 -23.54
N ASP A 512 -11.97 -16.58 -23.28
CA ASP A 512 -13.13 -15.98 -23.95
C ASP A 512 -13.91 -15.03 -23.03
N HIS A 513 -13.54 -14.91 -21.74
CA HIS A 513 -14.29 -14.11 -20.76
C HIS A 513 -13.41 -13.45 -19.69
N LEU A 514 -13.68 -12.18 -19.37
CA LEU A 514 -13.08 -11.43 -18.25
C LEU A 514 -14.14 -11.02 -17.23
N LEU A 515 -13.77 -11.00 -15.95
CA LEU A 515 -14.53 -10.41 -14.86
C LEU A 515 -13.73 -9.25 -14.28
N THR A 516 -14.32 -8.07 -14.17
CA THR A 516 -13.67 -6.91 -13.52
C THR A 516 -14.46 -6.44 -12.31
N ILE A 517 -13.75 -5.73 -11.43
CA ILE A 517 -14.29 -4.98 -10.31
C ILE A 517 -13.79 -3.53 -10.40
N GLY A 518 -14.62 -2.59 -9.97
CA GLY A 518 -14.30 -1.16 -9.99
C GLY A 518 -15.51 -0.31 -9.59
N LEU A 519 -15.65 0.86 -10.22
CA LEU A 519 -16.69 1.85 -9.89
C LEU A 519 -17.66 2.01 -11.06
N GLY A 520 -18.96 2.06 -10.76
CA GLY A 520 -20.01 2.31 -11.76
C GLY A 520 -20.11 3.79 -12.17
N PRO A 521 -20.87 4.12 -13.24
CA PRO A 521 -21.07 5.50 -13.65
C PRO A 521 -21.99 6.27 -12.68
N ALA A 522 -21.65 7.52 -12.37
CA ALA A 522 -22.47 8.39 -11.51
C ALA A 522 -23.76 8.85 -12.20
N ASN A 523 -23.68 9.18 -13.49
CA ASN A 523 -24.80 9.74 -14.25
C ASN A 523 -25.50 8.70 -15.15
N ALA A 524 -26.78 8.93 -15.41
CA ALA A 524 -27.61 8.06 -16.26
C ALA A 524 -27.26 8.11 -17.77
N ASP A 525 -26.33 8.98 -18.17
CA ASP A 525 -25.72 9.02 -19.51
C ASP A 525 -24.39 8.24 -19.59
N GLY A 526 -23.95 7.65 -18.48
CA GLY A 526 -22.72 6.87 -18.38
C GLY A 526 -21.49 7.65 -17.91
N THR A 527 -21.61 8.95 -17.61
CA THR A 527 -20.48 9.82 -17.24
C THR A 527 -20.20 9.89 -15.74
N GLY A 528 -18.93 10.10 -15.37
CA GLY A 528 -18.45 10.29 -14.00
C GLY A 528 -18.47 9.00 -13.16
N LEU A 529 -17.78 8.98 -12.02
CA LEU A 529 -17.67 7.78 -11.17
C LEU A 529 -18.54 7.85 -9.92
N ASP A 530 -19.30 6.78 -9.67
CA ASP A 530 -20.06 6.55 -8.45
C ASP A 530 -19.14 5.95 -7.37
N TRP A 531 -18.39 6.82 -6.68
CA TRP A 531 -17.51 6.46 -5.57
C TRP A 531 -18.24 5.84 -4.35
N SER A 532 -19.57 5.71 -4.39
CA SER A 532 -20.36 5.10 -3.32
C SER A 532 -20.68 3.62 -3.53
N ALA A 533 -20.50 3.10 -4.76
CA ALA A 533 -20.94 1.77 -5.16
C ALA A 533 -19.87 0.99 -5.95
N THR A 534 -19.56 -0.22 -5.47
CA THR A 534 -18.71 -1.18 -6.19
C THR A 534 -19.50 -1.82 -7.33
N GLN A 535 -18.90 -1.91 -8.52
CA GLN A 535 -19.50 -2.55 -9.69
C GLN A 535 -18.64 -3.70 -10.19
N LEU A 536 -19.27 -4.86 -10.42
CA LEU A 536 -18.71 -5.96 -11.20
C LEU A 536 -19.13 -5.84 -12.66
N SER A 537 -18.26 -6.22 -13.58
CA SER A 537 -18.54 -6.27 -15.02
C SER A 537 -18.04 -7.58 -15.63
N LEU A 538 -18.90 -8.26 -16.40
CA LEU A 538 -18.56 -9.45 -17.18
C LEU A 538 -18.42 -9.06 -18.65
N PHE A 539 -17.34 -9.50 -19.28
CA PHE A 539 -17.02 -9.24 -20.69
C PHE A 539 -16.88 -10.54 -21.47
N ASP A 540 -17.47 -10.59 -22.66
CA ASP A 540 -17.21 -11.58 -23.71
C ASP A 540 -16.08 -11.06 -24.62
N ILE A 541 -15.10 -11.93 -24.86
CA ILE A 541 -13.93 -11.71 -25.70
C ILE A 541 -13.60 -12.96 -26.57
N GLU A 542 -14.61 -13.77 -26.95
CA GLU A 542 -14.45 -14.86 -27.93
C GLU A 542 -13.90 -14.30 -29.27
N ASP A 543 -14.46 -13.18 -29.75
CA ASP A 543 -13.83 -12.35 -30.77
C ASP A 543 -13.11 -11.14 -30.11
N PRO A 544 -11.77 -11.17 -29.97
CA PRO A 544 -11.01 -10.08 -29.35
C PRO A 544 -10.96 -8.80 -30.20
N THR A 545 -11.56 -8.80 -31.40
CA THR A 545 -11.68 -7.61 -32.26
C THR A 545 -13.02 -6.88 -32.17
N ASP A 546 -14.04 -7.49 -31.54
CA ASP A 546 -15.34 -6.89 -31.23
C ASP A 546 -15.77 -7.24 -29.78
N PRO A 547 -14.93 -6.97 -28.76
CA PRO A 547 -15.20 -7.36 -27.37
C PRO A 547 -16.44 -6.65 -26.81
N THR A 548 -17.23 -7.32 -25.98
CA THR A 548 -18.51 -6.77 -25.46
C THR A 548 -18.67 -6.90 -23.94
N GLN A 549 -19.48 -6.02 -23.34
CA GLN A 549 -19.86 -6.10 -21.93
C GLN A 549 -21.24 -6.76 -21.82
N SER A 550 -21.27 -8.06 -21.50
CA SER A 550 -22.51 -8.82 -21.45
C SER A 550 -23.35 -8.54 -20.21
N ALA A 551 -22.71 -8.32 -19.05
CA ALA A 551 -23.40 -8.03 -17.79
C ALA A 551 -22.65 -7.04 -16.89
N THR A 552 -23.42 -6.33 -16.06
CA THR A 552 -22.92 -5.54 -14.93
C THR A 552 -23.77 -5.79 -13.70
N LEU A 553 -23.15 -5.73 -12.52
CA LEU A 553 -23.82 -5.87 -11.24
C LEU A 553 -23.25 -4.84 -10.25
N ARG A 554 -24.10 -3.92 -9.78
CA ARG A 554 -23.72 -2.97 -8.71
C ARG A 554 -24.01 -3.58 -7.36
N LEU A 555 -22.95 -3.94 -6.65
CA LEU A 555 -23.04 -4.47 -5.30
C LEU A 555 -23.18 -3.34 -4.27
N SER A 556 -23.90 -3.62 -3.19
CA SER A 556 -23.92 -2.77 -2.01
C SER A 556 -24.21 -3.64 -0.78
N PRO A 557 -23.54 -3.42 0.37
CA PRO A 557 -23.80 -4.20 1.57
C PRO A 557 -25.12 -3.83 2.26
N VAL A 558 -25.88 -2.85 1.72
CA VAL A 558 -27.12 -2.33 2.28
C VAL A 558 -28.21 -2.22 1.23
N GLU A 559 -29.45 -2.41 1.68
CA GLU A 559 -30.64 -2.40 0.84
C GLU A 559 -30.78 -1.12 -0.01
N SER A 560 -31.26 -1.29 -1.24
CA SER A 560 -31.30 -0.21 -2.24
C SER A 560 -32.11 1.01 -1.81
N GLU A 561 -33.17 0.80 -1.01
CA GLU A 561 -34.02 1.85 -0.41
C GLU A 561 -33.36 2.59 0.78
N GLN A 562 -32.26 2.06 1.32
CA GLN A 562 -31.59 2.60 2.51
C GLN A 562 -30.29 3.35 2.21
N ARG A 563 -29.74 3.27 0.99
CA ARG A 563 -28.39 3.80 0.65
C ARG A 563 -28.16 5.25 1.07
N ASP A 564 -29.16 6.12 0.92
CA ASP A 564 -29.10 7.55 1.34
C ASP A 564 -28.94 7.76 2.86
N ALA A 565 -29.10 6.71 3.67
CA ALA A 565 -28.92 6.71 5.13
C ALA A 565 -27.59 6.08 5.60
N TRP A 566 -26.70 5.72 4.66
CA TRP A 566 -25.37 5.14 4.92
C TRP A 566 -24.26 6.00 4.28
N SER A 567 -23.03 5.79 4.71
CA SER A 567 -21.85 6.36 4.04
C SER A 567 -21.56 5.60 2.74
N TRP A 568 -20.61 6.10 1.94
CA TRP A 568 -20.11 5.39 0.75
C TRP A 568 -19.69 3.96 1.13
N SER A 569 -20.03 2.99 0.27
CA SER A 569 -19.59 1.60 0.45
C SER A 569 -18.32 1.32 -0.34
N TRP A 570 -17.36 0.65 0.28
CA TRP A 570 -16.08 0.28 -0.34
C TRP A 570 -15.85 -1.23 -0.25
N SER A 571 -15.05 -1.74 -1.17
CA SER A 571 -14.53 -3.11 -1.17
C SER A 571 -13.02 -3.07 -1.08
N GLU A 572 -12.42 -3.95 -0.29
CA GLU A 572 -10.97 -4.17 -0.33
C GLU A 572 -10.55 -4.76 -1.70
N ALA A 573 -11.40 -5.63 -2.27
CA ALA A 573 -11.18 -6.28 -3.56
C ALA A 573 -11.13 -5.36 -4.78
N SER A 574 -11.35 -4.04 -4.63
CA SER A 574 -11.20 -3.07 -5.71
C SER A 574 -9.79 -2.49 -5.83
N TYR A 575 -8.89 -2.74 -4.87
CA TYR A 575 -7.48 -2.34 -4.93
C TYR A 575 -6.53 -3.48 -4.53
N GLU A 576 -6.96 -4.37 -3.65
CA GLU A 576 -6.23 -5.55 -3.17
C GLU A 576 -6.75 -6.81 -3.88
N SER A 577 -5.89 -7.51 -4.63
CA SER A 577 -6.31 -8.67 -5.43
C SER A 577 -6.56 -9.94 -4.58
N LYS A 578 -5.92 -10.07 -3.42
CA LYS A 578 -6.11 -11.20 -2.49
C LYS A 578 -7.45 -11.17 -1.76
N ALA A 579 -8.15 -10.03 -1.78
CA ALA A 579 -9.55 -9.91 -1.35
C ALA A 579 -10.56 -10.30 -2.44
N PHE A 580 -10.14 -10.45 -3.70
CA PHE A 580 -10.99 -10.91 -4.81
C PHE A 580 -10.97 -12.45 -4.91
N GLN A 581 -11.80 -13.13 -4.12
CA GLN A 581 -11.79 -14.60 -4.08
C GLN A 581 -12.81 -15.20 -5.07
N TYR A 582 -12.36 -15.53 -6.28
CA TYR A 582 -13.15 -16.34 -7.23
C TYR A 582 -12.89 -17.85 -7.05
N TRP A 583 -13.96 -18.64 -7.09
CA TRP A 583 -13.94 -20.10 -6.94
C TRP A 583 -14.58 -20.79 -8.14
N ALA A 584 -13.76 -20.99 -9.18
CA ALA A 584 -14.17 -21.61 -10.44
C ALA A 584 -14.88 -22.98 -10.30
N PRO A 585 -14.53 -23.89 -9.35
CA PRO A 585 -15.27 -25.14 -9.13
C PRO A 585 -16.76 -24.98 -8.76
N LYS A 586 -17.20 -23.77 -8.37
CA LYS A 586 -18.62 -23.43 -8.12
C LYS A 586 -19.11 -22.20 -8.90
N SER A 587 -18.30 -21.64 -9.80
CA SER A 587 -18.58 -20.36 -10.48
C SER A 587 -18.98 -19.24 -9.52
N MET A 588 -18.35 -19.16 -8.34
CA MET A 588 -18.76 -18.27 -7.25
C MET A 588 -17.66 -17.25 -6.95
N LEU A 589 -17.99 -15.96 -6.93
CA LEU A 589 -17.13 -14.89 -6.43
C LEU A 589 -17.58 -14.46 -5.02
N ALA A 590 -16.63 -14.23 -4.12
CA ALA A 590 -16.88 -13.56 -2.86
C ALA A 590 -16.26 -12.15 -2.88
N VAL A 591 -17.04 -11.13 -2.51
CA VAL A 591 -16.62 -9.72 -2.51
C VAL A 591 -16.86 -9.10 -1.13
N PRO A 592 -15.81 -8.72 -0.37
CA PRO A 592 -15.99 -8.01 0.89
C PRO A 592 -16.48 -6.59 0.65
N LEU A 593 -17.51 -6.16 1.37
CA LEU A 593 -18.08 -4.83 1.30
C LEU A 593 -18.44 -4.30 2.70
N SER A 594 -18.06 -3.05 2.95
CA SER A 594 -18.37 -2.37 4.20
C SER A 594 -18.94 -0.97 3.99
N THR A 595 -19.69 -0.48 4.97
CA THR A 595 -20.15 0.91 5.13
C THR A 595 -20.46 1.18 6.61
N TYR A 596 -20.77 2.43 6.95
CA TYR A 596 -21.17 2.84 8.29
C TYR A 596 -22.14 4.02 8.25
N ARG A 597 -22.88 4.26 9.34
CA ARG A 597 -23.67 5.48 9.54
C ARG A 597 -23.52 6.03 10.95
N TYR A 598 -23.90 7.30 11.10
CA TYR A 598 -23.99 7.96 12.39
C TYR A 598 -25.38 7.73 12.99
N VAL A 599 -25.43 7.26 14.24
CA VAL A 599 -26.66 7.05 14.99
C VAL A 599 -26.71 8.01 16.17
N GLU A 600 -27.76 8.84 16.23
CA GLU A 600 -28.06 9.70 17.37
C GLU A 600 -28.98 8.97 18.35
N THR A 601 -28.48 8.66 19.55
CA THR A 601 -29.29 8.10 20.65
C THR A 601 -29.50 9.15 21.72
N SER A 602 -30.75 9.40 22.12
CA SER A 602 -31.07 10.29 23.23
C SER A 602 -31.54 9.50 24.45
N GLU A 603 -30.80 9.59 25.56
CA GLU A 603 -31.12 8.90 26.81
C GLU A 603 -31.02 9.87 28.00
N ASN A 604 -32.04 9.88 28.86
CA ASN A 604 -32.15 10.76 30.04
C ASN A 604 -31.95 12.27 29.77
N GLY A 605 -32.12 12.72 28.52
CA GLY A 605 -31.92 14.10 28.09
C GLY A 605 -30.51 14.43 27.58
N TYR A 606 -29.61 13.44 27.55
CA TYR A 606 -28.30 13.54 26.90
C TYR A 606 -28.36 12.94 25.49
N VAL A 607 -27.71 13.60 24.54
CA VAL A 607 -27.48 13.08 23.18
C VAL A 607 -26.13 12.37 23.16
N ARG A 608 -26.11 11.11 22.73
CA ARG A 608 -24.91 10.32 22.45
C ARG A 608 -24.88 9.98 20.97
N TRP A 609 -23.73 10.22 20.35
CA TRP A 609 -23.43 9.75 19.00
C TRP A 609 -22.73 8.40 19.09
N SER A 610 -23.13 7.47 18.23
CA SER A 610 -22.46 6.20 17.99
C SER A 610 -22.38 5.93 16.49
N TYR A 611 -21.51 5.02 16.10
CA TYR A 611 -21.48 4.47 14.75
C TYR A 611 -22.28 3.17 14.74
N GLU A 612 -22.90 2.89 13.61
CA GLU A 612 -23.45 1.59 13.25
C GLU A 612 -22.74 1.18 11.97
N TYR A 613 -22.16 -0.02 11.94
CA TYR A 613 -21.37 -0.54 10.84
C TYR A 613 -22.14 -1.63 10.10
N VAL A 614 -21.91 -1.76 8.80
CA VAL A 614 -22.24 -2.97 8.06
C VAL A 614 -20.97 -3.50 7.44
N SER A 615 -20.68 -4.78 7.64
CA SER A 615 -19.63 -5.49 6.91
C SER A 615 -20.14 -6.85 6.48
N LYS A 616 -20.13 -7.08 5.17
CA LYS A 616 -20.67 -8.27 4.52
C LYS A 616 -19.70 -8.81 3.50
N LEU A 617 -19.75 -10.13 3.30
CA LEU A 617 -19.12 -10.80 2.17
C LEU A 617 -20.25 -11.16 1.19
N MET A 618 -20.37 -10.40 0.10
CA MET A 618 -21.39 -10.67 -0.92
C MET A 618 -20.94 -11.85 -1.79
N LEU A 619 -21.83 -12.81 -2.00
CA LEU A 619 -21.61 -13.97 -2.85
C LEU A 619 -22.31 -13.74 -4.20
N VAL A 620 -21.58 -13.93 -5.30
CA VAL A 620 -22.07 -13.69 -6.65
C VAL A 620 -21.83 -14.91 -7.54
N GLU A 621 -22.91 -15.44 -8.11
CA GLU A 621 -22.86 -16.51 -9.12
C GLU A 621 -22.49 -15.90 -10.49
N ILE A 622 -21.42 -16.43 -11.07
CA ILE A 622 -20.81 -16.00 -12.35
C ILE A 622 -21.22 -17.01 -13.44
N ASP A 623 -22.44 -16.89 -13.95
CA ASP A 623 -22.95 -17.76 -15.00
C ASP A 623 -22.44 -17.32 -16.37
N VAL A 624 -21.21 -17.71 -16.68
CA VAL A 624 -20.56 -17.53 -17.98
C VAL A 624 -21.37 -18.14 -19.14
N ALA A 625 -22.13 -19.23 -18.89
CA ALA A 625 -22.85 -19.94 -19.95
C ALA A 625 -24.16 -19.25 -20.40
N ASN A 626 -24.68 -18.34 -19.59
CA ASN A 626 -25.77 -17.41 -19.94
C ASN A 626 -25.34 -15.93 -19.82
N GLU A 627 -24.03 -15.69 -19.78
CA GLU A 627 -23.39 -14.37 -19.68
C GLU A 627 -23.98 -13.45 -18.59
N SER A 628 -24.21 -13.97 -17.38
CA SER A 628 -24.91 -13.23 -16.31
C SER A 628 -24.22 -13.25 -14.95
N LEU A 629 -24.42 -12.17 -14.20
CA LEU A 629 -23.94 -11.97 -12.82
C LEU A 629 -25.16 -11.92 -11.90
N ASN A 630 -25.23 -12.81 -10.92
CA ASN A 630 -26.39 -12.93 -10.03
C ASN A 630 -25.97 -12.87 -8.56
N GLU A 631 -26.61 -12.02 -7.75
CA GLU A 631 -26.45 -12.06 -6.29
C GLU A 631 -26.97 -13.40 -5.75
N TYR A 632 -26.08 -14.16 -5.10
CA TYR A 632 -26.35 -15.50 -4.60
C TYR A 632 -26.74 -15.50 -3.12
N GLY A 633 -26.11 -14.63 -2.33
CA GLY A 633 -26.32 -14.49 -0.89
C GLY A 633 -25.26 -13.59 -0.25
N ASP A 634 -25.23 -13.54 1.08
CA ASP A 634 -24.23 -12.80 1.83
C ASP A 634 -23.85 -13.48 3.16
N VAL A 635 -22.68 -13.13 3.70
CA VAL A 635 -22.25 -13.48 5.07
C VAL A 635 -22.05 -12.19 5.86
N ASP A 636 -22.71 -12.05 7.02
CA ASP A 636 -22.85 -10.78 7.73
C ASP A 636 -22.06 -10.74 9.06
N HIS A 637 -20.99 -9.94 9.10
CA HIS A 637 -20.15 -9.72 10.27
C HIS A 637 -20.55 -8.48 11.09
N SER A 638 -21.59 -7.74 10.69
CA SER A 638 -22.01 -6.48 11.33
C SER A 638 -22.37 -6.65 12.82
N SER A 639 -22.83 -7.84 13.20
CA SER A 639 -23.12 -8.22 14.60
C SER A 639 -21.89 -8.06 15.53
N PHE A 640 -20.69 -8.38 15.05
CA PHE A 640 -19.44 -8.25 15.85
C PHE A 640 -19.12 -6.82 16.29
N TYR A 641 -19.71 -5.81 15.63
CA TYR A 641 -19.34 -4.40 15.80
C TYR A 641 -20.47 -3.50 16.34
N ASN A 642 -21.71 -4.01 16.36
CA ASN A 642 -22.91 -3.23 16.70
C ASN A 642 -23.60 -3.66 18.01
N ASP A 643 -23.28 -4.85 18.55
CA ASP A 643 -23.90 -5.35 19.78
C ASP A 643 -23.49 -4.54 21.02
N ALA A 644 -24.38 -4.41 22.01
CA ALA A 644 -24.15 -3.59 23.20
C ALA A 644 -23.00 -4.09 24.09
N ASP A 645 -22.64 -5.37 23.98
CA ASP A 645 -21.51 -6.00 24.67
C ASP A 645 -20.22 -6.01 23.80
N ALA A 646 -20.25 -5.46 22.57
CA ALA A 646 -19.07 -5.32 21.71
C ALA A 646 -18.16 -4.18 22.22
N SER A 647 -17.46 -4.46 23.32
CA SER A 647 -16.58 -3.54 24.04
C SER A 647 -15.15 -3.46 23.49
N GLY A 648 -14.80 -4.30 22.51
CA GLY A 648 -13.50 -4.31 21.84
C GLY A 648 -13.27 -3.07 20.98
N TRP A 649 -12.07 -2.50 21.07
CA TRP A 649 -11.59 -1.50 20.12
C TRP A 649 -10.93 -2.22 18.96
N TRP A 650 -11.49 -2.08 17.75
CA TRP A 650 -11.04 -2.75 16.54
C TRP A 650 -10.43 -1.73 15.58
N ASP A 651 -9.19 -2.00 15.14
CA ASP A 651 -8.48 -1.23 14.11
C ASP A 651 -9.22 -1.24 12.77
N ASP A 652 -9.73 -2.41 12.37
CA ASP A 652 -10.60 -2.58 11.20
C ASP A 652 -11.91 -3.32 11.60
N ARG A 653 -12.98 -3.04 10.86
CA ARG A 653 -14.30 -3.69 10.96
C ARG A 653 -14.71 -4.40 9.67
N ASN A 654 -13.84 -4.42 8.66
CA ASN A 654 -14.08 -5.11 7.40
C ASN A 654 -13.89 -6.63 7.53
N ILE A 655 -14.71 -7.42 6.85
CA ILE A 655 -14.27 -8.71 6.30
C ILE A 655 -13.20 -8.39 5.24
N ARG A 656 -12.03 -9.02 5.31
CA ARG A 656 -10.86 -8.70 4.46
C ARG A 656 -10.41 -9.84 3.54
N ARG A 657 -10.69 -11.08 3.93
CA ARG A 657 -10.34 -12.31 3.21
C ARG A 657 -11.47 -13.34 3.37
N SER A 658 -11.52 -14.29 2.45
CA SER A 658 -12.47 -15.41 2.54
C SER A 658 -11.90 -16.66 1.89
N ILE A 659 -12.14 -17.83 2.47
CA ILE A 659 -11.69 -19.12 1.93
C ILE A 659 -12.89 -19.99 1.59
N PHE A 660 -12.97 -20.49 0.35
CA PHE A 660 -13.92 -21.54 -0.01
C PHE A 660 -13.35 -22.89 0.41
N MET A 661 -14.14 -23.75 1.08
CA MET A 661 -13.75 -25.14 1.34
C MET A 661 -14.95 -26.08 1.23
N GLY A 662 -14.89 -27.04 0.30
CA GLY A 662 -15.98 -27.95 -0.01
C GLY A 662 -17.27 -27.21 -0.37
N ASP A 663 -18.33 -27.39 0.43
CA ASP A 663 -19.63 -26.71 0.30
C ASP A 663 -19.80 -25.50 1.24
N PHE A 664 -18.71 -24.96 1.78
CA PHE A 664 -18.71 -23.87 2.75
C PHE A 664 -17.79 -22.71 2.32
N ILE A 665 -18.03 -21.54 2.90
CA ILE A 665 -17.12 -20.40 2.85
C ILE A 665 -16.81 -19.90 4.27
N TYR A 666 -15.54 -19.56 4.48
CA TYR A 666 -15.00 -19.06 5.74
C TYR A 666 -14.72 -17.57 5.55
N ALA A 667 -15.45 -16.70 6.24
CA ALA A 667 -15.30 -15.25 6.12
C ALA A 667 -14.49 -14.69 7.30
N VAL A 668 -13.45 -13.90 7.04
CA VAL A 668 -12.47 -13.45 8.05
C VAL A 668 -12.47 -11.94 8.22
N SER A 669 -12.72 -11.48 9.45
CA SER A 669 -12.57 -10.07 9.87
C SER A 669 -11.79 -9.98 11.17
N ALA A 670 -11.36 -8.77 11.55
CA ALA A 670 -10.57 -8.54 12.77
C ALA A 670 -11.20 -9.07 14.07
N ALA A 671 -12.53 -9.24 14.10
CA ALA A 671 -13.28 -9.73 15.26
C ALA A 671 -13.55 -11.25 15.26
N GLY A 672 -13.29 -11.95 14.15
CA GLY A 672 -13.58 -13.38 14.09
C GLY A 672 -13.67 -13.97 12.69
N VAL A 673 -13.87 -15.29 12.69
CA VAL A 673 -14.15 -16.10 11.49
C VAL A 673 -15.53 -16.73 11.62
N SER A 674 -16.39 -16.56 10.61
CA SER A 674 -17.62 -17.32 10.47
C SER A 674 -17.51 -18.36 9.36
N VAL A 675 -18.28 -19.43 9.45
CA VAL A 675 -18.35 -20.51 8.46
C VAL A 675 -19.79 -20.66 7.99
N THR A 676 -20.05 -20.40 6.72
CA THR A 676 -21.41 -20.45 6.14
C THR A 676 -21.52 -21.55 5.10
N ASN A 677 -22.59 -22.35 5.18
CA ASN A 677 -22.88 -23.35 4.15
C ASN A 677 -23.44 -22.69 2.90
N LEU A 678 -22.81 -22.90 1.75
CA LEU A 678 -23.20 -22.26 0.49
C LEU A 678 -24.59 -22.69 0.01
N SER A 679 -25.03 -23.91 0.31
CA SER A 679 -26.32 -24.43 -0.17
C SER A 679 -27.54 -24.02 0.68
N THR A 680 -27.35 -23.61 1.93
CA THR A 680 -28.43 -23.13 2.81
C THR A 680 -28.32 -21.65 3.19
N LEU A 681 -27.14 -21.05 3.03
CA LEU A 681 -26.77 -19.73 3.55
C LEU A 681 -26.95 -19.61 5.08
N GLU A 682 -26.90 -20.74 5.79
CA GLU A 682 -26.88 -20.79 7.25
C GLU A 682 -25.42 -20.86 7.75
N GLU A 683 -25.10 -20.06 8.77
CA GLU A 683 -23.85 -20.18 9.52
C GLU A 683 -23.81 -21.54 10.24
N SER A 684 -22.79 -22.35 9.97
CA SER A 684 -22.59 -23.67 10.59
C SER A 684 -21.70 -23.62 11.83
N ASP A 685 -20.75 -22.69 11.88
CA ASP A 685 -19.82 -22.52 12.99
C ASP A 685 -19.20 -21.10 13.00
N ARG A 686 -18.66 -20.65 14.14
CA ARG A 686 -17.96 -19.35 14.26
C ARG A 686 -16.94 -19.31 15.40
N VAL A 687 -15.78 -18.71 15.15
CA VAL A 687 -14.81 -18.32 16.20
C VAL A 687 -14.80 -16.81 16.33
N VAL A 688 -15.13 -16.33 17.54
CA VAL A 688 -14.90 -14.93 17.94
C VAL A 688 -13.46 -14.83 18.42
N LEU A 689 -12.70 -13.89 17.87
CA LEU A 689 -11.32 -13.63 18.30
C LEU A 689 -11.32 -12.59 19.44
N PRO A 690 -10.35 -12.64 20.36
CA PRO A 690 -10.19 -11.59 21.36
C PRO A 690 -9.80 -10.27 20.67
N SER A 691 -10.33 -9.13 21.12
CA SER A 691 -9.84 -7.83 20.65
C SER A 691 -8.42 -7.62 21.17
N GLY A 692 -7.43 -7.65 20.26
CA GLY A 692 -6.04 -7.39 20.59
C GLY A 692 -5.86 -6.07 21.35
N GLU A 693 -5.42 -6.14 22.61
CA GLU A 693 -5.27 -4.96 23.46
C GLU A 693 -4.07 -4.11 23.02
N ARG A 694 -4.32 -2.99 22.34
CA ARG A 694 -3.31 -1.92 22.21
C ARG A 694 -3.08 -1.25 23.58
N HIS A 695 -2.04 -1.69 24.29
CA HIS A 695 -1.44 -1.03 25.47
C HIS A 695 -2.40 -0.64 26.62
N ALA A 696 -3.40 -1.47 26.96
CA ALA A 696 -4.27 -1.19 28.11
C ALA A 696 -3.66 -1.59 29.48
N GLU A 697 -2.79 -2.59 29.54
CA GLU A 697 -2.17 -3.06 30.80
C GLU A 697 -0.88 -2.30 31.18
N ALA A 698 -0.10 -1.84 30.19
CA ALA A 698 1.18 -1.16 30.42
C ALA A 698 1.05 0.20 31.16
N GLU A 699 -0.09 0.88 31.07
CA GLU A 699 -0.38 2.05 31.93
C GLU A 699 -0.90 1.65 33.31
N ARG A 700 -1.56 0.49 33.45
CA ARG A 700 -2.14 0.04 34.74
C ARG A 700 -1.07 -0.39 35.73
N GLU A 701 -0.09 -1.19 35.32
CA GLU A 701 1.01 -1.57 36.22
C GLU A 701 1.93 -0.39 36.58
N ARG A 702 2.01 0.65 35.73
CA ARG A 702 2.70 1.91 36.05
C ARG A 702 1.96 2.75 37.10
N VAL A 703 0.62 2.70 37.13
CA VAL A 703 -0.18 3.37 38.17
C VAL A 703 -0.13 2.59 39.50
N ASP A 704 -0.21 1.26 39.49
CA ASP A 704 -0.20 0.43 40.70
C ASP A 704 1.19 0.28 41.36
N THR A 705 2.24 0.93 40.85
CA THR A 705 3.61 0.91 41.41
C THR A 705 4.08 2.22 42.05
N GLU A 706 3.35 3.34 41.92
CA GLU A 706 3.71 4.65 42.52
C GLU A 706 2.93 5.03 43.80
N ASP A 707 2.37 4.08 44.56
CA ASP A 707 1.69 4.36 45.86
C ASP A 707 2.46 3.73 47.04
N GLY A 708 3.63 4.30 47.41
CA GLY A 708 4.67 3.53 48.13
C GLY A 708 5.73 4.20 49.02
N ASP A 709 5.75 5.53 49.29
CA ASP A 709 6.56 6.06 50.42
C ASP A 709 6.04 7.37 51.04
N ASP A 710 5.69 7.34 52.33
CA ASP A 710 5.33 8.51 53.14
C ASP A 710 6.57 9.35 53.53
N ARG A 711 6.55 10.67 53.27
CA ARG A 711 7.33 11.63 54.08
C ARG A 711 6.89 13.10 54.01
N GLU A 712 6.66 13.68 55.18
CA GLU A 712 6.38 15.10 55.44
C GLU A 712 7.64 15.99 55.24
N VAL A 713 7.47 17.26 54.84
CA VAL A 713 8.06 18.45 55.52
C VAL A 713 7.19 19.70 55.27
N ASP A 714 6.96 20.45 56.34
CA ASP A 714 6.14 21.66 56.47
C ASP A 714 6.50 22.89 55.60
N ARG A 715 5.51 23.79 55.44
CA ARG A 715 5.72 25.26 55.57
C ARG A 715 4.52 25.95 56.24
N GLU A 716 4.73 26.44 57.47
CA GLU A 716 3.88 27.42 58.17
C GLU A 716 3.90 28.79 57.39
N ASP A 717 2.78 29.50 57.20
CA ASP A 717 2.13 30.50 58.11
C ASP A 717 2.98 31.81 58.25
N GLU A 718 2.48 33.06 58.28
CA GLU A 718 1.22 33.60 58.82
C GLU A 718 0.71 34.93 58.15
N ARG A 719 -0.60 35.22 58.33
CA ARG A 719 -1.30 36.54 58.52
C ARG A 719 -1.16 37.68 57.46
N SER A 720 -2.16 38.49 57.05
CA SER A 720 -3.52 38.91 57.51
C SER A 720 -3.64 40.28 58.23
N GLU A 721 -4.12 41.31 57.51
CA GLU A 721 -4.83 42.56 57.92
C GLU A 721 -5.13 43.34 56.61
N GLY A 722 -6.20 44.15 56.37
CA GLY A 722 -7.44 44.50 57.09
C GLY A 722 -8.38 45.32 56.15
N GLU A 723 -9.67 45.51 56.48
CA GLU A 723 -10.70 46.13 55.59
C GLU A 723 -10.69 47.68 55.55
N ASP A 724 -11.21 48.30 54.47
CA ASP A 724 -12.35 49.26 54.52
C ASP A 724 -13.02 49.50 53.12
N ARG A 725 -14.12 50.29 53.07
CA ARG A 725 -15.10 50.47 51.96
C ARG A 725 -15.01 51.87 51.28
N SER A 726 -15.85 52.34 50.34
CA SER A 726 -17.16 51.98 49.71
C SER A 726 -17.21 52.47 48.23
N ASP A 727 -18.25 52.51 47.38
CA ASP A 727 -19.75 52.36 47.34
C ASP A 727 -20.16 51.73 45.96
N ALA A 728 -21.37 51.30 45.56
CA ALA A 728 -22.79 51.78 45.58
C ALA A 728 -23.09 52.99 44.64
N GLU A 729 -24.20 53.11 43.88
CA GLU A 729 -25.43 52.31 43.61
C GLU A 729 -25.56 52.03 42.06
N GLY A 730 -26.64 51.57 41.39
CA GLY A 730 -28.05 51.16 41.65
C GLY A 730 -28.69 50.72 40.29
N SER A 731 -29.57 49.71 40.18
CA SER A 731 -31.04 49.63 40.46
C SER A 731 -31.92 49.66 39.17
N GLN A 732 -33.22 49.29 39.26
CA GLN A 732 -34.08 48.83 38.13
C GLN A 732 -35.30 49.74 37.81
N SER A 733 -36.08 49.32 36.78
CA SER A 733 -37.57 49.40 36.60
C SER A 733 -38.30 50.67 36.07
N GLU A 734 -39.09 50.43 34.99
CA GLU A 734 -40.52 50.79 34.75
C GLU A 734 -40.98 52.13 34.10
N GLU A 735 -42.12 52.01 33.36
CA GLU A 735 -43.15 53.02 32.94
C GLU A 735 -42.80 54.17 31.94
N ASP A 736 -43.67 54.66 31.02
CA ASP A 736 -44.97 54.19 30.44
C ASP A 736 -45.39 55.00 29.15
N ASP A 737 -46.49 54.59 28.50
CA ASP A 737 -47.57 55.38 27.81
C ASP A 737 -47.45 55.98 26.35
N ASN A 738 -48.09 55.26 25.39
CA ASN A 738 -49.08 55.66 24.35
C ASN A 738 -48.90 56.61 23.11
N ARG A 739 -49.57 56.17 22.01
CA ARG A 739 -50.43 56.90 20.99
C ARG A 739 -49.88 57.60 19.72
N GLU A 740 -50.20 56.97 18.56
CA GLU A 740 -51.17 57.39 17.49
C GLU A 740 -51.06 58.73 16.71
N PRO A 741 -51.70 58.91 15.51
CA PRO A 741 -52.14 57.92 14.48
C PRO A 741 -52.02 58.34 12.97
N GLU A 742 -52.30 57.36 12.08
CA GLU A 742 -53.03 57.44 10.77
C GLU A 742 -52.46 58.05 9.45
N ARG A 743 -52.89 57.39 8.35
CA ARG A 743 -53.00 57.76 6.90
C ARG A 743 -51.93 57.26 5.89
N SER A 744 -52.26 56.93 4.63
CA SER A 744 -53.49 56.41 3.96
C SER A 744 -53.24 56.21 2.44
N ASP A 745 -53.66 55.08 1.85
CA ASP A 745 -53.95 54.82 0.40
C ASP A 745 -52.76 55.04 -0.60
N ASP A 746 -52.65 54.51 -1.83
CA ASP A 746 -53.28 53.47 -2.69
C ASP A 746 -52.12 52.95 -3.63
N GLU A 747 -52.18 52.14 -4.71
CA GLU A 747 -53.18 51.54 -5.61
C GLU A 747 -52.61 50.19 -6.18
N GLU A 748 -53.23 49.54 -7.17
CA GLU A 748 -52.76 48.33 -7.90
C GLU A 748 -51.72 48.69 -9.04
N ARG A 749 -51.10 47.80 -9.87
CA ARG A 749 -51.62 46.61 -10.57
C ARG A 749 -50.56 45.82 -11.39
N SER A 750 -50.99 44.69 -11.97
CA SER A 750 -50.23 43.62 -12.67
C SER A 750 -50.06 43.74 -14.21
N GLY A 751 -49.07 43.02 -14.77
CA GLY A 751 -48.96 42.62 -16.19
C GLY A 751 -47.50 42.66 -16.69
N ASP A 752 -46.74 41.61 -17.04
CA ASP A 752 -46.94 40.27 -17.65
C ASP A 752 -46.42 40.18 -19.11
N GLU A 753 -45.90 39.01 -19.49
CA GLU A 753 -45.39 38.56 -20.81
C GLU A 753 -44.18 39.25 -21.51
N ARG A 754 -43.11 38.42 -21.68
CA ARG A 754 -42.39 38.09 -22.95
C ARG A 754 -41.08 38.77 -23.41
N SER A 755 -40.16 37.84 -23.71
CA SER A 755 -39.30 37.71 -24.91
C SER A 755 -38.14 38.68 -25.18
N GLY A 756 -36.93 38.21 -24.84
CA GLY A 756 -35.91 37.88 -25.84
C GLY A 756 -34.92 38.98 -26.24
N GLU A 757 -33.62 38.70 -26.05
CA GLU A 757 -32.54 39.13 -26.96
C GLU A 757 -31.28 38.25 -26.78
N ASP A 758 -30.75 37.79 -27.91
CA ASP A 758 -29.36 37.54 -28.31
C ASP A 758 -28.26 36.97 -27.36
N GLN A 759 -27.67 35.87 -27.86
CA GLN A 759 -26.25 35.47 -27.70
C GLN A 759 -25.30 36.52 -28.35
N PRO A 760 -23.96 36.52 -28.16
CA PRO A 760 -23.11 35.39 -27.76
C PRO A 760 -21.90 35.72 -26.84
N ASN A 761 -21.00 34.73 -26.73
CA ASN A 761 -19.55 34.82 -26.46
C ASN A 761 -19.04 34.97 -25.01
N ASP A 762 -18.52 33.84 -24.51
CA ASP A 762 -17.06 33.62 -24.41
C ASP A 762 -16.26 34.51 -23.44
N SER A 763 -15.99 34.00 -22.25
CA SER A 763 -14.61 33.99 -21.70
C SER A 763 -14.44 32.93 -20.61
N ARG A 764 -13.26 32.29 -20.58
CA ARG A 764 -12.78 31.38 -19.53
C ARG A 764 -12.59 32.11 -18.18
N THR A 765 -13.13 31.58 -17.09
CA THR A 765 -12.51 31.44 -15.74
C THR A 765 -13.51 30.79 -14.77
N ARG A 766 -13.10 29.93 -13.84
CA ARG A 766 -11.77 29.36 -13.59
C ARG A 766 -11.94 27.98 -12.96
#